data_AF-A0A0D4DCH9-F1
#
_entry.id   AF-A0A0D4DCH9-F1
#
_cell.length_a   1.000
_cell.length_b   1.000
_cell.length_c   1.000
_cell.angle_alpha   90.00
_cell.angle_beta   90.00
_cell.angle_gamma   90.00
#
_symmetry.space_group_name_H-M   'P 1'
#
loop_
_entity.id
_entity.type
_entity.pdbx_description
1 polymer ?
#
loop_
_entity_poly.entity_id
_entity_poly.type
_entity_poly.pdbx_seq_one_letter_code
_entity_poly.pdbx_strand_id
1 'polypeptide(L)'
;MARIGFAYANRGHVVPHEALPDGSANVTLVVPTNAHLDLRKQHHSRFDKQVLIAPDGERVVIRRKDGGRRSLNKIQRIYISYSDAWRRRFRAVWKLGRWWVETIPEGEAAGRHYRVFEMQTVWMEQIAPVLDRIMPSLPDRLTWRLVTSEWPALRSEDICPPSSEEIHASIHTSHDRVENIVVTEIGPTFFRGLSHAENISEAALVQALIREMVLLLGAPGPDIAEVMAVVVPSPHARQLHAFAPQEFRDYVRHSIPTNVTGMSPFDNGAIKLGLGWHGVPRPGGTVRGRGECTRALNAITLAAEQLFCADLARFERRALIARVISNREASVADKIRWERTYRAMLGLTYDPQELREEIFERFPKSNGIDLACRIVLEAAICECPVGCGYEPADIDISRLMSRAMMIHYLGGYSDAIHYEGMEPVVRISPAGEVQIDTSFFDAVVEPIGRSFVTRQLDKHIRDYARLQREPELSTADVSALVEEEFLKAWEAELGLPFVDFRLGLEALENLFHQRQEAWGFLPRSAFVTYLSNYIANADAFVSALELLPRPDWKSIPSPFADQDRQPWRFRRRLSVTRRPILRIELAADADVLVAPGMIREAFAFMLHNFYEGQLDVSTLHSKEMKRWRERVVAREAAQFEVRVVERLAAFGWHARQGVKFPQVLGKPLPEDPGDIDVLAWHQDGRVMLLECKDLRFAKTPSEIAKQLSKFRGKADEKGRPDLLLKHLKRVALAHEHKDAFRSHLKLDRVALDGALVFAHTVPMSFAAERIEHSVTLLTYDQLGEFF
;
A
#
# COMPACT_ATOMS: atom_id res chain seq x y z
N MET A 1 -34.77 -6.97 3.72
CA MET A 1 -33.82 -7.29 2.62
C MET A 1 -33.81 -6.25 1.51
N ALA A 2 -34.94 -5.84 0.94
CA ALA A 2 -34.98 -4.83 -0.15
C ALA A 2 -34.21 -3.54 0.20
N ARG A 3 -34.39 -2.98 1.41
CA ARG A 3 -33.62 -1.81 1.89
C ARG A 3 -32.10 -2.03 1.94
N ILE A 4 -31.67 -3.24 2.31
CA ILE A 4 -30.23 -3.62 2.32
C ILE A 4 -29.71 -3.70 0.90
N GLY A 5 -30.47 -4.32 -0.02
CA GLY A 5 -30.12 -4.37 -1.44
C GLY A 5 -30.02 -2.98 -2.08
N PHE A 6 -30.98 -2.10 -1.76
CA PHE A 6 -30.99 -0.70 -2.20
C PHE A 6 -29.75 0.05 -1.70
N ALA A 7 -29.47 -0.02 -0.40
CA ALA A 7 -28.29 0.62 0.17
C ALA A 7 -26.99 0.03 -0.40
N TYR A 8 -26.91 -1.29 -0.61
CA TYR A 8 -25.77 -1.94 -1.24
C TYR A 8 -25.50 -1.40 -2.66
N ALA A 9 -26.55 -1.30 -3.49
CA ALA A 9 -26.46 -0.73 -4.83
C ALA A 9 -26.04 0.75 -4.80
N ASN A 10 -26.41 1.47 -3.74
CA ASN A 10 -26.06 2.86 -3.50
C ASN A 10 -24.83 3.00 -2.58
N ARG A 11 -23.83 2.10 -2.70
CA ARG A 11 -22.53 2.16 -1.99
C ARG A 11 -22.64 2.31 -0.46
N GLY A 12 -23.65 1.69 0.13
CA GLY A 12 -23.96 1.70 1.56
C GLY A 12 -24.92 2.79 2.01
N HIS A 13 -25.28 3.74 1.14
CA HIS A 13 -26.18 4.83 1.47
C HIS A 13 -27.65 4.42 1.36
N VAL A 14 -28.42 4.61 2.43
CA VAL A 14 -29.89 4.43 2.39
C VAL A 14 -30.58 5.56 1.59
N VAL A 15 -29.90 6.70 1.41
CA VAL A 15 -30.40 7.89 0.71
C VAL A 15 -29.57 8.13 -0.56
N PRO A 16 -30.17 8.27 -1.75
CA PRO A 16 -29.46 8.61 -2.99
C PRO A 16 -29.21 10.12 -3.06
N HIS A 17 -28.16 10.59 -2.39
CA HIS A 17 -27.89 12.02 -2.18
C HIS A 17 -27.72 12.83 -3.48
N GLU A 18 -27.19 12.22 -4.54
CA GLU A 18 -27.07 12.83 -5.86
C GLU A 18 -28.42 13.08 -6.53
N ALA A 19 -29.39 12.19 -6.29
CA ALA A 19 -30.72 12.28 -6.89
C ALA A 19 -31.69 13.16 -6.07
N LEU A 20 -31.31 13.61 -4.88
CA LEU A 20 -32.14 14.50 -4.06
C LEU A 20 -31.99 15.96 -4.52
N PRO A 21 -33.04 16.64 -5.00
CA PRO A 21 -32.96 18.06 -5.39
C PRO A 21 -32.66 18.99 -4.20
N ASP A 22 -31.91 20.06 -4.44
CA ASP A 22 -31.66 21.10 -3.42
C ASP A 22 -32.96 21.68 -2.87
N GLY A 23 -32.98 22.04 -1.59
CA GLY A 23 -34.16 22.61 -0.93
C GLY A 23 -35.26 21.61 -0.58
N SER A 24 -35.12 20.33 -0.95
CA SER A 24 -36.12 19.30 -0.65
C SER A 24 -36.32 19.12 0.85
N ALA A 25 -37.58 19.17 1.30
CA ALA A 25 -38.00 18.86 2.66
C ALA A 25 -39.06 17.75 2.65
N ASN A 26 -39.12 16.94 3.70
CA ASN A 26 -40.13 15.88 3.87
C ASN A 26 -40.21 14.87 2.70
N VAL A 27 -39.05 14.52 2.11
CA VAL A 27 -38.98 13.60 0.97
C VAL A 27 -39.38 12.18 1.38
N THR A 28 -40.27 11.56 0.61
CA THR A 28 -40.58 10.13 0.75
C THR A 28 -39.66 9.32 -0.16
N LEU A 29 -38.85 8.45 0.44
CA LEU A 29 -38.00 7.51 -0.31
C LEU A 29 -38.80 6.23 -0.62
N VAL A 30 -39.08 5.98 -1.90
CA VAL A 30 -39.69 4.72 -2.35
C VAL A 30 -38.59 3.71 -2.67
N VAL A 31 -38.45 2.68 -1.84
CA VAL A 31 -37.51 1.57 -2.10
C VAL A 31 -38.23 0.49 -2.92
N PRO A 32 -37.76 0.15 -4.13
CA PRO A 32 -38.34 -0.94 -4.90
C PRO A 32 -38.34 -2.25 -4.09
N THR A 33 -39.47 -2.98 -4.10
CA THR A 33 -39.61 -4.24 -3.37
C THR A 33 -38.62 -5.32 -3.85
N ASN A 34 -38.11 -5.19 -5.08
CA ASN A 34 -37.12 -6.05 -5.71
C ASN A 34 -35.68 -5.49 -5.66
N ALA A 35 -35.38 -4.44 -4.90
CA ALA A 35 -34.04 -3.83 -4.85
C ALA A 35 -32.92 -4.80 -4.36
N HIS A 36 -33.27 -5.93 -3.76
CA HIS A 36 -32.32 -6.99 -3.42
C HIS A 36 -32.04 -7.97 -4.56
N LEU A 37 -32.68 -7.84 -5.73
CA LEU A 37 -32.57 -8.80 -6.84
C LEU A 37 -31.13 -8.94 -7.32
N ASP A 38 -30.44 -7.84 -7.58
CA ASP A 38 -29.06 -7.89 -8.10
C ASP A 38 -28.10 -8.48 -7.07
N LEU A 39 -28.25 -8.09 -5.80
CA LEU A 39 -27.49 -8.70 -4.70
C LEU A 39 -27.76 -10.21 -4.62
N ARG A 40 -29.01 -10.66 -4.79
CA ARG A 40 -29.35 -12.10 -4.83
C ARG A 40 -28.77 -12.79 -6.06
N LYS A 41 -28.78 -12.18 -7.25
CA LYS A 41 -28.16 -12.73 -8.46
C LYS A 41 -26.65 -12.87 -8.29
N GLN A 42 -25.98 -11.82 -7.78
CA GLN A 42 -24.55 -11.85 -7.47
C GLN A 42 -24.23 -12.94 -6.45
N HIS A 43 -24.99 -13.01 -5.34
CA HIS A 43 -24.81 -14.05 -4.34
C HIS A 43 -25.05 -15.45 -4.92
N HIS A 44 -26.12 -15.66 -5.68
CA HIS A 44 -26.43 -16.94 -6.31
C HIS A 44 -25.31 -17.39 -7.27
N SER A 45 -24.80 -16.50 -8.12
CA SER A 45 -23.71 -16.80 -9.05
C SER A 45 -22.39 -17.15 -8.35
N ARG A 46 -22.07 -16.46 -7.24
CA ARG A 46 -20.85 -16.69 -6.45
C ARG A 46 -20.95 -17.91 -5.53
N PHE A 47 -22.11 -18.17 -4.95
CA PHE A 47 -22.31 -19.23 -3.97
C PHE A 47 -22.60 -20.57 -4.65
N ASP A 48 -23.42 -20.55 -5.71
CA ASP A 48 -23.77 -21.65 -6.61
C ASP A 48 -23.66 -23.03 -5.94
N LYS A 49 -24.48 -23.22 -4.90
CA LYS A 49 -24.47 -24.43 -4.06
C LYS A 49 -25.17 -25.56 -4.80
N GLN A 50 -24.48 -26.69 -4.95
CA GLN A 50 -24.97 -27.85 -5.69
C GLN A 50 -24.70 -29.14 -4.91
N VAL A 51 -25.31 -30.23 -5.34
CA VAL A 51 -25.03 -31.58 -4.84
C VAL A 51 -24.56 -32.43 -6.01
N LEU A 52 -23.38 -33.02 -5.89
CA LEU A 52 -22.85 -33.99 -6.84
C LEU A 52 -22.59 -35.33 -6.16
N ILE A 53 -22.54 -36.40 -6.95
CA ILE A 53 -22.14 -37.73 -6.49
C ILE A 53 -20.64 -37.86 -6.67
N ALA A 54 -19.92 -38.04 -5.56
CA ALA A 54 -18.49 -38.27 -5.53
C ALA A 54 -18.12 -39.65 -6.09
N PRO A 55 -16.83 -39.91 -6.38
CA PRO A 55 -16.37 -41.20 -6.88
C PRO A 55 -16.72 -42.36 -5.94
N ASP A 56 -16.66 -42.12 -4.64
CA ASP A 56 -17.05 -43.06 -3.56
C ASP A 56 -18.57 -43.27 -3.44
N GLY A 57 -19.38 -42.67 -4.32
CA GLY A 57 -20.85 -42.74 -4.31
C GLY A 57 -21.51 -41.79 -3.30
N GLU A 58 -20.75 -41.05 -2.49
CA GLU A 58 -21.30 -40.11 -1.52
C GLU A 58 -21.95 -38.90 -2.21
N ARG A 59 -23.08 -38.43 -1.67
CA ARG A 59 -23.69 -37.16 -2.10
C ARG A 59 -22.99 -36.00 -1.39
N VAL A 60 -22.20 -35.24 -2.13
CA VAL A 60 -21.38 -34.15 -1.60
C VAL A 60 -21.97 -32.80 -1.98
N VAL A 61 -22.15 -31.95 -0.97
CA VAL A 61 -22.58 -30.56 -1.14
C VAL A 61 -21.37 -29.71 -1.49
N ILE A 62 -21.37 -29.14 -2.68
CA ILE A 62 -20.27 -28.31 -3.19
C ILE A 62 -20.73 -26.88 -3.43
N ARG A 63 -19.79 -25.94 -3.37
CA ARG A 63 -20.00 -24.51 -3.66
C ARG A 63 -18.84 -24.02 -4.51
N ARG A 64 -19.08 -23.08 -5.41
CA ARG A 64 -18.01 -22.44 -6.19
C ARG A 64 -16.94 -21.84 -5.25
N LYS A 65 -15.66 -22.09 -5.55
CA LYS A 65 -14.53 -21.64 -4.71
C LYS A 65 -14.55 -20.12 -4.49
N ASP A 66 -14.65 -19.38 -5.59
CA ASP A 66 -14.67 -17.91 -5.63
C ASP A 66 -15.36 -17.38 -6.90
N GLY A 67 -15.27 -16.08 -7.13
CA GLY A 67 -15.88 -15.41 -8.29
C GLY A 67 -15.19 -15.63 -9.63
N GLY A 68 -14.03 -16.30 -9.68
CA GLY A 68 -13.33 -16.61 -10.93
C GLY A 68 -12.56 -15.45 -11.56
N ARG A 69 -12.31 -14.35 -10.85
CA ARG A 69 -11.58 -13.17 -11.35
C ARG A 69 -10.22 -13.52 -11.99
N ARG A 70 -9.62 -14.64 -11.58
CA ARG A 70 -8.30 -15.13 -12.05
C ARG A 70 -8.37 -16.40 -12.88
N SER A 71 -9.58 -16.92 -13.14
CA SER A 71 -9.79 -18.13 -13.93
C SER A 71 -9.90 -17.81 -15.42
N LEU A 72 -9.64 -18.80 -16.27
CA LEU A 72 -9.81 -18.67 -17.72
C LEU A 72 -11.25 -18.25 -18.07
N ASN A 73 -11.39 -17.22 -18.90
CA ASN A 73 -12.67 -16.57 -19.26
C ASN A 73 -13.45 -15.99 -18.06
N LYS A 74 -12.77 -15.73 -16.93
CA LYS A 74 -13.36 -15.20 -15.69
C LYS A 74 -14.43 -16.10 -15.07
N ILE A 75 -14.35 -17.41 -15.34
CA ILE A 75 -15.29 -18.42 -14.83
C ILE A 75 -14.53 -19.38 -13.94
N GLN A 76 -14.78 -19.32 -12.62
CA GLN A 76 -14.31 -20.33 -11.67
C GLN A 76 -15.05 -21.64 -11.91
N ARG A 77 -14.31 -22.69 -12.29
CA ARG A 77 -14.87 -24.03 -12.53
C ARG A 77 -14.61 -25.01 -11.38
N ILE A 78 -13.79 -24.62 -10.40
CA ILE A 78 -13.61 -25.38 -9.15
C ILE A 78 -14.73 -25.10 -8.15
N TYR A 79 -15.30 -26.18 -7.63
CA TYR A 79 -16.25 -26.17 -6.53
C TYR A 79 -15.68 -26.98 -5.35
N ILE A 80 -15.84 -26.46 -4.13
CA ILE A 80 -15.28 -27.00 -2.89
C ILE A 80 -16.41 -27.50 -1.97
N SER A 81 -16.16 -28.61 -1.27
CA SER A 81 -17.01 -29.13 -0.20
C SER A 81 -16.61 -28.54 1.16
N TYR A 82 -17.38 -27.57 1.66
CA TYR A 82 -17.16 -26.98 2.98
C TYR A 82 -17.52 -27.95 4.12
N SER A 83 -18.51 -28.83 3.90
CA SER A 83 -18.88 -29.86 4.87
C SER A 83 -17.77 -30.88 5.08
N ASP A 84 -17.05 -31.24 4.01
CA ASP A 84 -15.89 -32.12 4.11
C ASP A 84 -14.73 -31.40 4.79
N ALA A 85 -14.48 -30.12 4.46
CA ALA A 85 -13.43 -29.34 5.11
C ALA A 85 -13.62 -29.27 6.64
N TRP A 86 -14.86 -29.13 7.13
CA TRP A 86 -15.17 -29.20 8.56
C TRP A 86 -14.89 -30.57 9.18
N ARG A 87 -14.95 -31.65 8.39
CA ARG A 87 -14.58 -33.02 8.79
C ARG A 87 -13.12 -33.35 8.49
N ARG A 88 -12.29 -32.35 8.17
CA ARG A 88 -10.88 -32.51 7.75
C ARG A 88 -10.68 -33.38 6.51
N ARG A 89 -11.69 -33.48 5.64
CA ARG A 89 -11.59 -34.05 4.29
C ARG A 89 -11.48 -32.90 3.28
N PHE A 90 -10.48 -32.94 2.42
CA PHE A 90 -10.24 -31.86 1.45
C PHE A 90 -10.68 -32.31 0.06
N ARG A 91 -11.92 -31.99 -0.32
CA ARG A 91 -12.50 -32.36 -1.61
C ARG A 91 -12.97 -31.17 -2.41
N ALA A 92 -12.66 -31.18 -3.69
CA ALA A 92 -13.16 -30.26 -4.69
C ALA A 92 -13.46 -31.00 -6.00
N VAL A 93 -14.09 -30.29 -6.94
CA VAL A 93 -14.40 -30.81 -8.27
C VAL A 93 -14.30 -29.70 -9.31
N TRP A 94 -13.66 -30.01 -10.43
CA TRP A 94 -13.73 -29.21 -11.65
C TRP A 94 -14.97 -29.63 -12.44
N LYS A 95 -15.97 -28.74 -12.51
CA LYS A 95 -17.35 -29.14 -12.79
C LYS A 95 -17.63 -29.59 -14.23
N LEU A 96 -16.92 -29.07 -15.24
CA LEU A 96 -17.22 -29.37 -16.66
C LEU A 96 -17.03 -30.87 -16.97
N GLY A 97 -15.85 -31.41 -16.67
CA GLY A 97 -15.54 -32.83 -16.78
C GLY A 97 -15.81 -33.65 -15.52
N ARG A 98 -16.44 -33.07 -14.48
CA ARG A 98 -16.64 -33.71 -13.14
C ARG A 98 -15.37 -34.35 -12.58
N TRP A 99 -14.21 -33.73 -12.78
CA TRP A 99 -12.93 -34.23 -12.28
C TRP A 99 -12.75 -33.84 -10.82
N TRP A 100 -12.66 -34.83 -9.95
CA TRP A 100 -12.52 -34.66 -8.51
C TRP A 100 -11.07 -34.43 -8.12
N VAL A 101 -10.88 -33.62 -7.09
CA VAL A 101 -9.59 -33.36 -6.45
C VAL A 101 -9.74 -33.69 -4.98
N GLU A 102 -8.91 -34.61 -4.50
CA GLU A 102 -8.86 -35.04 -3.11
C GLU A 102 -7.44 -34.87 -2.57
N THR A 103 -7.27 -34.15 -1.46
CA THR A 103 -5.99 -34.14 -0.72
C THR A 103 -6.11 -35.07 0.48
N ILE A 104 -5.21 -36.06 0.57
CA ILE A 104 -5.14 -37.04 1.65
C ILE A 104 -3.91 -36.72 2.50
N PRO A 105 -4.11 -36.23 3.73
CA PRO A 105 -3.02 -35.94 4.65
C PRO A 105 -2.50 -37.21 5.33
N GLU A 106 -1.19 -37.40 5.35
CA GLU A 106 -0.50 -38.34 6.22
C GLU A 106 -0.08 -37.58 7.50
N GLY A 107 -0.97 -37.58 8.50
CA GLY A 107 -0.74 -36.91 9.79
C GLY A 107 -1.93 -36.10 10.31
N GLU A 108 -1.77 -35.47 11.48
CA GLU A 108 -2.87 -34.81 12.21
C GLU A 108 -2.97 -33.27 11.98
N ALA A 109 -1.99 -32.65 11.32
CA ALA A 109 -1.82 -31.20 11.24
C ALA A 109 -2.72 -30.49 10.19
N ALA A 110 -4.04 -30.47 10.43
CA ALA A 110 -5.07 -29.99 9.50
C ALA A 110 -4.82 -28.63 8.80
N GLY A 111 -4.22 -27.65 9.48
CA GLY A 111 -4.02 -26.29 8.96
C GLY A 111 -3.04 -26.19 7.78
N ARG A 112 -1.99 -27.03 7.78
CA ARG A 112 -0.97 -27.03 6.70
C ARG A 112 -1.49 -27.73 5.44
N HIS A 113 -2.30 -28.76 5.62
CA HIS A 113 -2.90 -29.52 4.51
C HIS A 113 -3.88 -28.70 3.66
N TYR A 114 -4.56 -27.70 4.24
CA TYR A 114 -5.41 -26.79 3.46
C TYR A 114 -4.63 -26.01 2.39
N ARG A 115 -3.36 -25.63 2.65
CA ARG A 115 -2.53 -24.94 1.65
C ARG A 115 -2.19 -25.84 0.47
N VAL A 116 -1.88 -27.11 0.74
CA VAL A 116 -1.65 -28.11 -0.31
C VAL A 116 -2.92 -28.34 -1.12
N PHE A 117 -4.07 -28.44 -0.46
CA PHE A 117 -5.36 -28.52 -1.15
C PHE A 117 -5.65 -27.28 -2.01
N GLU A 118 -5.36 -26.08 -1.50
CA GLU A 118 -5.50 -24.84 -2.26
C GLU A 118 -4.63 -24.85 -3.53
N MET A 119 -3.36 -25.28 -3.41
CA MET A 119 -2.46 -25.51 -4.55
C MET A 119 -3.01 -26.53 -5.53
N GLN A 120 -3.48 -27.68 -5.06
CA GLN A 120 -4.10 -28.72 -5.89
C GLN A 120 -5.28 -28.14 -6.71
N THR A 121 -6.15 -27.35 -6.08
CA THR A 121 -7.27 -26.72 -6.79
C THR A 121 -6.84 -25.66 -7.81
N VAL A 122 -5.77 -24.91 -7.55
CA VAL A 122 -5.22 -23.92 -8.50
C VAL A 122 -4.69 -24.64 -9.74
N TRP A 123 -3.90 -25.70 -9.56
CA TRP A 123 -3.38 -26.46 -10.70
C TRP A 123 -4.46 -27.21 -11.46
N MET A 124 -5.47 -27.78 -10.79
CA MET A 124 -6.59 -28.41 -11.48
C MET A 124 -7.34 -27.42 -12.39
N GLU A 125 -7.51 -26.17 -11.97
CA GLU A 125 -8.12 -25.12 -12.80
C GLU A 125 -7.26 -24.72 -14.02
N GLN A 126 -5.94 -24.93 -13.97
CA GLN A 126 -5.01 -24.71 -15.09
C GLN A 126 -4.94 -25.93 -16.02
N ILE A 127 -4.89 -27.13 -15.44
CA ILE A 127 -4.70 -28.39 -16.16
C ILE A 127 -5.96 -28.79 -16.91
N ALA A 128 -7.10 -28.83 -16.22
CA ALA A 128 -8.31 -29.45 -16.76
C ALA A 128 -8.81 -28.82 -18.08
N PRO A 129 -8.88 -27.48 -18.23
CA PRO A 129 -9.29 -26.87 -19.51
C PRO A 129 -8.37 -27.20 -20.69
N VAL A 130 -7.07 -27.41 -20.43
CA VAL A 130 -6.10 -27.76 -21.46
C VAL A 130 -6.29 -29.21 -21.86
N LEU A 131 -6.30 -30.13 -20.88
CA LEU A 131 -6.40 -31.57 -21.12
C LEU A 131 -7.75 -31.97 -21.73
N ASP A 132 -8.86 -31.41 -21.27
CA ASP A 132 -10.20 -31.62 -21.83
C ASP A 132 -10.26 -31.30 -23.34
N ARG A 133 -9.49 -30.29 -23.78
CA ARG A 133 -9.41 -29.89 -25.18
C ARG A 133 -8.48 -30.79 -26.02
N ILE A 134 -7.32 -31.14 -25.50
CA ILE A 134 -6.28 -31.87 -26.28
C ILE A 134 -6.39 -33.39 -26.15
N MET A 135 -7.07 -33.90 -25.12
CA MET A 135 -7.32 -35.32 -24.86
C MET A 135 -8.81 -35.54 -24.56
N PRO A 136 -9.71 -35.37 -25.56
CA PRO A 136 -11.15 -35.56 -25.38
C PRO A 136 -11.53 -37.02 -25.05
N SER A 137 -10.60 -37.96 -25.16
CA SER A 137 -10.77 -39.35 -24.76
C SER A 137 -10.63 -39.58 -23.24
N LEU A 138 -10.27 -38.56 -22.46
CA LEU A 138 -10.23 -38.69 -21.00
C LEU A 138 -11.62 -39.00 -20.43
N PRO A 139 -11.71 -39.79 -19.35
CA PRO A 139 -12.98 -40.09 -18.71
C PRO A 139 -13.74 -38.83 -18.27
N ASP A 140 -15.05 -38.82 -18.49
CA ASP A 140 -16.01 -37.84 -17.95
C ASP A 140 -16.09 -37.83 -16.41
N ARG A 141 -15.40 -38.77 -15.76
CA ARG A 141 -15.24 -38.84 -14.31
C ARG A 141 -13.83 -39.33 -14.03
N LEU A 142 -13.02 -38.47 -13.46
CA LEU A 142 -11.64 -38.72 -13.07
C LEU A 142 -11.44 -38.22 -11.64
N THR A 143 -10.54 -38.82 -10.87
CA THR A 143 -10.14 -38.31 -9.56
C THR A 143 -8.64 -38.12 -9.50
N TRP A 144 -8.18 -36.90 -9.20
CA TRP A 144 -6.82 -36.64 -8.77
C TRP A 144 -6.75 -36.71 -7.23
N ARG A 145 -6.08 -37.74 -6.73
CA ARG A 145 -5.80 -37.95 -5.31
C ARG A 145 -4.34 -37.56 -5.01
N LEU A 146 -4.16 -36.53 -4.19
CA LEU A 146 -2.85 -36.07 -3.74
C LEU A 146 -2.60 -36.53 -2.31
N VAL A 147 -1.75 -37.53 -2.14
CA VAL A 147 -1.25 -37.95 -0.84
C VAL A 147 -0.10 -37.03 -0.45
N THR A 148 -0.13 -36.48 0.76
CA THR A 148 0.88 -35.53 1.21
C THR A 148 1.28 -35.80 2.66
N SER A 149 2.59 -35.82 2.90
CA SER A 149 3.13 -35.76 4.26
C SER A 149 2.79 -34.43 4.94
N GLU A 150 3.06 -34.33 6.24
CA GLU A 150 3.11 -33.03 6.90
C GLU A 150 4.16 -32.14 6.22
N TRP A 151 3.80 -30.87 5.98
CA TRP A 151 4.75 -29.85 5.52
C TRP A 151 5.76 -29.61 6.67
N PRO A 152 7.05 -29.96 6.47
CA PRO A 152 8.05 -29.85 7.52
C PRO A 152 8.26 -28.40 7.96
N ALA A 153 8.47 -28.19 9.26
CA ALA A 153 9.03 -26.94 9.75
C ALA A 153 10.49 -26.86 9.29
N LEU A 154 10.76 -26.06 8.27
CA LEU A 154 12.10 -25.84 7.75
C LEU A 154 12.73 -24.68 8.52
N ARG A 155 13.87 -24.93 9.16
CA ARG A 155 14.72 -23.82 9.64
C ARG A 155 15.43 -23.22 8.44
N SER A 156 15.67 -21.93 8.47
CA SER A 156 16.31 -21.25 7.34
C SER A 156 17.72 -21.75 7.06
N GLU A 157 18.46 -22.10 8.12
CA GLU A 157 19.79 -22.71 8.06
C GLU A 157 19.81 -24.07 7.34
N ASP A 158 18.67 -24.77 7.31
CA ASP A 158 18.50 -26.07 6.65
C ASP A 158 17.98 -25.95 5.20
N ILE A 159 17.85 -24.72 4.67
CA ILE A 159 17.42 -24.47 3.30
C ILE A 159 18.56 -24.82 2.33
N CYS A 160 18.66 -26.11 2.02
CA CYS A 160 19.39 -26.63 0.87
C CYS A 160 18.36 -27.14 -0.14
N PRO A 161 18.01 -26.34 -1.16
CA PRO A 161 16.95 -26.73 -2.08
C PRO A 161 17.43 -27.91 -2.94
N PRO A 162 16.69 -29.04 -2.97
CA PRO A 162 17.06 -30.21 -3.76
C PRO A 162 17.13 -29.87 -5.24
N SER A 163 17.97 -30.58 -5.99
CA SER A 163 18.05 -30.47 -7.44
C SER A 163 16.69 -30.79 -8.09
N SER A 164 16.50 -30.31 -9.33
CA SER A 164 15.30 -30.64 -10.10
C SER A 164 15.11 -32.15 -10.23
N GLU A 165 16.19 -32.91 -10.47
CA GLU A 165 16.15 -34.37 -10.60
C GLU A 165 15.70 -35.06 -9.30
N GLU A 166 16.23 -34.64 -8.15
CA GLU A 166 15.81 -35.16 -6.85
C GLU A 166 14.33 -34.88 -6.54
N ILE A 167 13.84 -33.70 -6.91
CA ILE A 167 12.42 -33.34 -6.75
C ILE A 167 11.55 -34.26 -7.61
N HIS A 168 11.86 -34.42 -8.89
CA HIS A 168 11.09 -35.29 -9.79
C HIS A 168 11.10 -36.74 -9.31
N ALA A 169 12.25 -37.26 -8.89
CA ALA A 169 12.38 -38.63 -8.39
C ALA A 169 11.61 -38.87 -7.08
N SER A 170 11.35 -37.81 -6.30
CA SER A 170 10.63 -37.89 -5.02
C SER A 170 9.10 -37.90 -5.14
N ILE A 171 8.56 -37.65 -6.33
CA ILE A 171 7.11 -37.65 -6.57
C ILE A 171 6.71 -39.01 -7.12
N HIS A 172 5.93 -39.76 -6.35
CA HIS A 172 5.44 -41.05 -6.77
C HIS A 172 4.05 -40.92 -7.41
N THR A 173 3.81 -41.67 -8.47
CA THR A 173 2.53 -41.69 -9.17
C THR A 173 2.02 -43.10 -9.39
N SER A 174 0.70 -43.25 -9.42
CA SER A 174 0.03 -44.47 -9.83
C SER A 174 -1.37 -44.16 -10.37
N HIS A 175 -1.99 -45.12 -11.05
CA HIS A 175 -3.36 -44.97 -11.53
C HIS A 175 -4.17 -46.25 -11.41
N ASP A 176 -5.49 -46.09 -11.33
CA ASP A 176 -6.49 -47.14 -11.41
C ASP A 176 -7.40 -46.87 -12.61
N ARG A 177 -7.35 -47.77 -13.60
CA ARG A 177 -8.16 -47.68 -14.85
C ARG A 177 -9.63 -48.01 -14.64
N VAL A 178 -9.97 -48.78 -13.60
CA VAL A 178 -11.35 -49.16 -13.31
C VAL A 178 -12.06 -48.00 -12.64
N GLU A 179 -11.41 -47.40 -11.64
CA GLU A 179 -11.99 -46.31 -10.84
C GLU A 179 -11.70 -44.91 -11.44
N ASN A 180 -10.87 -44.83 -12.50
CA ASN A 180 -10.39 -43.58 -13.11
C ASN A 180 -9.73 -42.66 -12.08
N ILE A 181 -8.86 -43.23 -11.25
CA ILE A 181 -8.14 -42.50 -10.19
C ILE A 181 -6.69 -42.36 -10.60
N VAL A 182 -6.15 -41.15 -10.47
CA VAL A 182 -4.73 -40.86 -10.55
C VAL A 182 -4.26 -40.43 -9.17
N VAL A 183 -3.26 -41.10 -8.64
CA VAL A 183 -2.65 -40.81 -7.35
C VAL A 183 -1.27 -40.18 -7.58
N THR A 184 -1.02 -39.07 -6.89
CA THR A 184 0.30 -38.47 -6.78
C THR A 184 0.66 -38.36 -5.30
N GLU A 185 1.90 -38.67 -4.94
CA GLU A 185 2.39 -38.63 -3.57
C GLU A 185 3.55 -37.64 -3.46
N ILE A 186 3.45 -36.71 -2.51
CA ILE A 186 4.49 -35.71 -2.23
C ILE A 186 4.98 -35.83 -0.78
N GLY A 187 6.30 -35.69 -0.61
CA GLY A 187 6.96 -35.77 0.68
C GLY A 187 7.84 -34.57 1.01
N PRO A 188 8.72 -34.67 2.03
CA PRO A 188 9.58 -33.58 2.47
C PRO A 188 10.45 -32.95 1.37
N THR A 189 10.93 -33.73 0.40
CA THR A 189 11.74 -33.23 -0.73
C THR A 189 10.99 -32.22 -1.59
N PHE A 190 9.71 -32.46 -1.87
CA PHE A 190 8.84 -31.51 -2.58
C PHE A 190 8.78 -30.16 -1.85
N PHE A 191 8.57 -30.19 -0.53
CA PHE A 191 8.46 -28.97 0.29
C PHE A 191 9.79 -28.22 0.40
N ARG A 192 10.92 -28.93 0.50
CA ARG A 192 12.26 -28.31 0.46
C ARG A 192 12.53 -27.63 -0.88
N GLY A 193 12.01 -28.18 -1.98
CA GLY A 193 12.12 -27.56 -3.30
C GLY A 193 11.36 -26.22 -3.43
N LEU A 194 10.42 -25.90 -2.53
CA LEU A 194 9.71 -24.61 -2.55
C LEU A 194 10.63 -23.42 -2.26
N SER A 195 11.81 -23.65 -1.70
CA SER A 195 12.84 -22.64 -1.47
C SER A 195 13.58 -22.21 -2.74
N HIS A 196 13.30 -22.83 -3.90
CA HIS A 196 13.79 -22.34 -5.18
C HIS A 196 13.16 -21.00 -5.56
N ALA A 197 13.93 -20.13 -6.24
CA ALA A 197 13.43 -18.88 -6.81
C ALA A 197 12.45 -19.09 -7.99
N GLU A 198 12.47 -20.28 -8.58
CA GLU A 198 11.54 -20.74 -9.61
C GLU A 198 10.61 -21.85 -9.07
N ASN A 199 9.51 -22.10 -9.78
CA ASN A 199 8.54 -23.13 -9.47
C ASN A 199 9.03 -24.49 -9.97
N ILE A 200 9.98 -25.11 -9.25
CA ILE A 200 10.47 -26.43 -9.61
C ILE A 200 9.56 -27.52 -9.05
N SER A 201 9.17 -27.41 -7.77
CA SER A 201 8.35 -28.43 -7.09
C SER A 201 6.96 -28.61 -7.70
N GLU A 202 6.19 -27.53 -7.85
CA GLU A 202 4.82 -27.69 -8.34
C GLU A 202 4.81 -28.02 -9.83
N ALA A 203 5.76 -27.51 -10.62
CA ALA A 203 5.90 -27.91 -12.02
C ALA A 203 6.21 -29.41 -12.16
N ALA A 204 7.07 -29.97 -11.30
CA ALA A 204 7.33 -31.41 -11.27
C ALA A 204 6.07 -32.21 -10.92
N LEU A 205 5.27 -31.75 -9.95
CA LEU A 205 4.00 -32.39 -9.58
C LEU A 205 2.97 -32.34 -10.73
N VAL A 206 2.85 -31.19 -11.39
CA VAL A 206 1.97 -31.02 -12.56
C VAL A 206 2.41 -31.94 -13.70
N GLN A 207 3.72 -32.01 -13.98
CA GLN A 207 4.25 -32.89 -15.01
C GLN A 207 4.01 -34.37 -14.69
N ALA A 208 4.21 -34.78 -13.43
CA ALA A 208 3.97 -36.13 -12.97
C ALA A 208 2.48 -36.51 -13.13
N LEU A 209 1.57 -35.61 -12.76
CA LEU A 209 0.14 -35.80 -12.95
C LEU A 209 -0.25 -35.96 -14.44
N ILE A 210 0.26 -35.08 -15.31
CA ILE A 210 -0.05 -35.14 -16.75
C ILE A 210 0.49 -36.43 -17.37
N ARG A 211 1.72 -36.83 -17.02
CA ARG A 211 2.31 -38.12 -17.43
C ARG A 211 1.39 -39.28 -17.05
N GLU A 212 0.93 -39.30 -15.81
CA GLU A 212 0.10 -40.38 -15.30
C GLU A 212 -1.29 -40.41 -15.95
N MET A 213 -1.89 -39.24 -16.22
CA MET A 213 -3.14 -39.15 -16.98
C MET A 213 -3.00 -39.66 -18.43
N VAL A 214 -1.86 -39.46 -19.07
CA VAL A 214 -1.56 -40.04 -20.38
C VAL A 214 -1.45 -41.58 -20.30
N LEU A 215 -0.78 -42.10 -19.26
CA LEU A 215 -0.66 -43.54 -19.04
C LEU A 215 -2.01 -44.22 -18.73
N LEU A 216 -2.90 -43.53 -18.03
CA LEU A 216 -4.26 -43.98 -17.76
C LEU A 216 -5.03 -44.26 -19.08
N LEU A 217 -4.86 -43.41 -20.10
CA LEU A 217 -5.51 -43.55 -21.41
C LEU A 217 -5.02 -44.77 -22.21
N GLY A 218 -3.76 -45.19 -22.03
CA GLY A 218 -3.19 -46.33 -22.75
C GLY A 218 -3.05 -46.15 -24.27
N ALA A 219 -3.04 -44.91 -24.77
CA ALA A 219 -2.93 -44.53 -26.18
C ALA A 219 -1.75 -43.53 -26.38
N PRO A 220 -1.33 -43.23 -27.63
CA PRO A 220 -0.32 -42.19 -27.88
C PRO A 220 -0.82 -40.86 -27.31
N GLY A 221 -0.12 -40.33 -26.32
CA GLY A 221 -0.45 -39.06 -25.68
C GLY A 221 0.14 -37.85 -26.41
N PRO A 222 -0.28 -36.64 -26.04
CA PRO A 222 0.35 -35.40 -26.51
C PRO A 222 1.81 -35.32 -26.05
N ASP A 223 2.61 -34.47 -26.71
CA ASP A 223 3.94 -34.13 -26.19
C ASP A 223 3.78 -33.38 -24.87
N ILE A 224 4.27 -34.01 -23.80
CA ILE A 224 4.16 -33.50 -22.43
C ILE A 224 4.87 -32.15 -22.30
N ALA A 225 5.95 -31.91 -23.03
CA ALA A 225 6.66 -30.63 -23.01
C ALA A 225 5.76 -29.50 -23.57
N GLU A 226 5.04 -29.77 -24.67
CA GLU A 226 4.09 -28.81 -25.25
C GLU A 226 2.91 -28.54 -24.29
N VAL A 227 2.39 -29.57 -23.62
CA VAL A 227 1.32 -29.39 -22.63
C VAL A 227 1.81 -28.55 -21.44
N MET A 228 3.01 -28.84 -20.92
CA MET A 228 3.61 -28.11 -19.81
C MET A 228 3.83 -26.63 -20.14
N ALA A 229 4.24 -26.30 -21.37
CA ALA A 229 4.41 -24.91 -21.80
C ALA A 229 3.11 -24.10 -21.79
N VAL A 230 1.95 -24.77 -21.94
CA VAL A 230 0.63 -24.14 -21.86
C VAL A 230 0.11 -24.08 -20.42
N VAL A 231 0.25 -25.17 -19.65
CA VAL A 231 -0.27 -25.27 -18.28
C VAL A 231 0.57 -24.47 -17.27
N VAL A 232 1.89 -24.45 -17.45
CA VAL A 232 2.86 -23.73 -16.61
C VAL A 232 3.57 -22.69 -17.48
N PRO A 233 2.89 -21.60 -17.88
CA PRO A 233 3.41 -20.65 -18.87
C PRO A 233 4.58 -19.79 -18.34
N SER A 234 4.89 -19.87 -17.05
CA SER A 234 5.95 -19.10 -16.41
C SER A 234 6.69 -19.94 -15.38
N PRO A 235 8.04 -19.85 -15.30
CA PRO A 235 8.82 -20.50 -14.25
C PRO A 235 8.53 -19.93 -12.86
N HIS A 236 7.74 -18.87 -12.74
CA HIS A 236 7.34 -18.29 -11.45
C HIS A 236 5.91 -18.64 -11.03
N ALA A 237 5.13 -19.29 -11.90
CA ALA A 237 3.75 -19.66 -11.62
C ALA A 237 3.68 -20.71 -10.50
N ARG A 238 3.35 -20.31 -9.26
CA ARG A 238 3.23 -21.22 -8.11
C ARG A 238 2.22 -20.71 -7.09
N GLN A 239 1.65 -21.63 -6.31
CA GLN A 239 0.74 -21.28 -5.21
C GLN A 239 1.42 -21.33 -3.82
N LEU A 240 2.33 -22.27 -3.60
CA LEU A 240 3.04 -22.48 -2.36
C LEU A 240 4.37 -21.72 -2.36
N HIS A 241 4.72 -21.23 -1.17
CA HIS A 241 5.92 -20.45 -0.93
C HIS A 241 6.56 -20.90 0.38
N ALA A 242 7.88 -21.09 0.37
CA ALA A 242 8.69 -21.31 1.56
C ALA A 242 9.68 -20.15 1.71
N PHE A 243 9.16 -18.96 2.04
CA PHE A 243 10.01 -17.80 2.27
C PHE A 243 10.78 -17.94 3.59
N ALA A 244 12.05 -17.59 3.58
CA ALA A 244 12.82 -17.39 4.80
C ALA A 244 12.26 -16.16 5.56
N PRO A 245 12.25 -16.15 6.90
CA PRO A 245 11.91 -14.96 7.67
C PRO A 245 12.78 -13.77 7.25
N GLN A 246 12.13 -12.62 6.99
CA GLN A 246 12.81 -11.40 6.53
C GLN A 246 12.76 -10.30 7.59
N GLU A 247 11.69 -10.26 8.38
CA GLU A 247 11.47 -9.26 9.42
C GLU A 247 10.79 -9.87 10.64
N PHE A 248 10.77 -9.12 11.75
CA PHE A 248 10.18 -9.54 13.03
C PHE A 248 8.81 -10.23 12.88
N ARG A 249 7.91 -9.67 12.07
CA ARG A 249 6.55 -10.21 11.86
C ARG A 249 6.51 -11.62 11.29
N ASP A 250 7.54 -12.01 10.53
CA ASP A 250 7.63 -13.36 9.98
C ASP A 250 7.85 -14.39 11.10
N TYR A 251 8.68 -14.06 12.08
CA TYR A 251 8.96 -14.92 13.23
C TYR A 251 7.76 -15.09 14.17
N VAL A 252 6.91 -14.07 14.30
CA VAL A 252 5.72 -14.09 15.18
C VAL A 252 4.42 -14.24 14.41
N ARG A 253 4.45 -14.67 13.14
CA ARG A 253 3.30 -14.68 12.24
C ARG A 253 2.09 -15.42 12.80
N HIS A 254 2.33 -16.48 13.58
CA HIS A 254 1.29 -17.30 14.20
C HIS A 254 0.47 -16.54 15.26
N SER A 255 1.03 -15.50 15.88
CA SER A 255 0.33 -14.63 16.84
C SER A 255 -0.51 -13.53 16.19
N ILE A 256 -0.33 -13.30 14.88
CA ILE A 256 -1.05 -12.26 14.13
C ILE A 256 -2.34 -12.85 13.53
N PRO A 257 -3.52 -12.27 13.80
CA PRO A 257 -4.77 -12.75 13.20
C PRO A 257 -4.75 -12.73 11.67
N THR A 258 -5.56 -13.58 11.06
CA THR A 258 -5.73 -13.62 9.60
C THR A 258 -6.93 -12.81 9.12
N ASN A 259 -7.90 -12.53 10.00
CA ASN A 259 -9.09 -11.76 9.69
C ASN A 259 -8.81 -10.27 9.86
N VAL A 260 -9.01 -9.53 8.77
CA VAL A 260 -8.90 -8.06 8.76
C VAL A 260 -10.30 -7.48 8.74
N THR A 261 -10.61 -6.66 9.74
CA THR A 261 -11.81 -5.84 9.77
C THR A 261 -11.57 -4.61 8.89
N GLY A 262 -12.32 -4.53 7.80
CA GLY A 262 -12.30 -3.37 6.89
C GLY A 262 -13.36 -2.32 7.26
N MET A 263 -13.34 -1.20 6.54
CA MET A 263 -14.41 -0.19 6.63
C MET A 263 -15.59 -0.61 5.75
N SER A 264 -16.72 -0.91 6.38
CA SER A 264 -17.95 -1.26 5.68
C SER A 264 -18.51 -0.06 4.91
N PRO A 265 -18.95 -0.23 3.65
CA PRO A 265 -19.67 0.82 2.93
C PRO A 265 -20.91 1.30 3.68
N PHE A 266 -21.59 0.42 4.43
CA PHE A 266 -22.76 0.78 5.22
C PHE A 266 -22.41 1.71 6.39
N ASP A 267 -21.32 1.45 7.10
CA ASP A 267 -20.86 2.32 8.18
C ASP A 267 -20.43 3.68 7.61
N ASN A 268 -19.69 3.68 6.50
CA ASN A 268 -19.29 4.89 5.79
C ASN A 268 -20.50 5.72 5.30
N GLY A 269 -21.55 5.07 4.77
CA GLY A 269 -22.77 5.75 4.36
C GLY A 269 -23.54 6.32 5.56
N ALA A 270 -23.63 5.57 6.66
CA ALA A 270 -24.37 5.97 7.85
C ALA A 270 -23.76 7.20 8.54
N ILE A 271 -22.43 7.28 8.67
CA ILE A 271 -21.77 8.40 9.37
C ILE A 271 -21.90 9.75 8.63
N LYS A 272 -22.25 9.75 7.34
CA LYS A 272 -22.41 10.96 6.53
C LYS A 272 -23.77 11.63 6.69
N LEU A 273 -24.78 10.89 7.13
CA LEU A 273 -26.14 11.41 7.28
C LEU A 273 -26.16 12.56 8.28
N GLY A 274 -26.61 13.73 7.82
CA GLY A 274 -26.70 14.95 8.60
C GLY A 274 -25.38 15.63 8.94
N LEU A 275 -24.23 15.06 8.55
CA LEU A 275 -22.92 15.58 8.94
C LEU A 275 -22.67 16.98 8.36
N GLY A 276 -22.98 17.18 7.08
CA GLY A 276 -22.83 18.45 6.37
C GLY A 276 -23.68 19.59 6.93
N TRP A 277 -24.74 19.31 7.69
CA TRP A 277 -25.59 20.35 8.28
C TRP A 277 -24.88 21.21 9.33
N HIS A 278 -23.74 20.73 9.84
CA HIS A 278 -22.90 21.49 10.77
C HIS A 278 -22.11 22.61 10.09
N GLY A 279 -21.93 22.56 8.76
CA GLY A 279 -21.33 23.65 7.98
C GLY A 279 -22.35 24.47 7.20
N VAL A 280 -23.43 23.83 6.73
CA VAL A 280 -24.51 24.49 5.98
C VAL A 280 -25.84 24.03 6.56
N PRO A 281 -26.59 24.89 7.28
CA PRO A 281 -27.86 24.52 7.89
C PRO A 281 -28.85 23.91 6.90
N ARG A 282 -29.84 23.18 7.42
CA ARG A 282 -30.93 22.63 6.60
C ARG A 282 -31.61 23.77 5.80
N PRO A 283 -31.98 23.53 4.53
CA PRO A 283 -32.01 22.24 3.83
C PRO A 283 -30.69 21.85 3.12
N GLY A 284 -29.54 22.39 3.53
CA GLY A 284 -28.28 22.23 2.80
C GLY A 284 -28.18 23.23 1.65
N GLY A 285 -27.48 22.85 0.58
CA GLY A 285 -27.29 23.68 -0.61
C GLY A 285 -25.84 23.75 -1.09
N THR A 286 -25.60 24.54 -2.13
CA THR A 286 -24.28 24.71 -2.73
C THR A 286 -23.56 25.93 -2.17
N VAL A 287 -22.36 25.72 -1.65
CA VAL A 287 -21.42 26.76 -1.21
C VAL A 287 -20.41 27.01 -2.32
N ARG A 288 -20.09 28.27 -2.59
CA ARG A 288 -19.13 28.69 -3.62
C ARG A 288 -18.09 29.63 -3.05
N GLY A 289 -16.89 29.58 -3.62
CA GLY A 289 -15.77 30.44 -3.23
C GLY A 289 -14.93 29.83 -2.13
N ARG A 290 -13.62 30.04 -2.24
CA ARG A 290 -12.61 29.38 -1.40
C ARG A 290 -12.81 29.64 0.09
N GLY A 291 -13.12 30.88 0.47
CA GLY A 291 -13.34 31.25 1.87
C GLY A 291 -14.57 30.59 2.49
N GLU A 292 -15.70 30.57 1.79
CA GLU A 292 -16.94 29.97 2.31
C GLU A 292 -16.86 28.44 2.34
N CYS A 293 -16.30 27.83 1.28
CA CYS A 293 -16.16 26.37 1.23
C CYS A 293 -15.23 25.85 2.34
N THR A 294 -14.09 26.51 2.56
CA THR A 294 -13.16 26.13 3.63
C THR A 294 -13.77 26.35 5.02
N ARG A 295 -14.53 27.44 5.23
CA ARG A 295 -15.28 27.65 6.48
C ARG A 295 -16.29 26.52 6.74
N ALA A 296 -17.11 26.20 5.74
CA ALA A 296 -18.11 25.15 5.87
C ALA A 296 -17.47 23.78 6.15
N LEU A 297 -16.44 23.39 5.37
CA LEU A 297 -15.73 22.13 5.57
C LEU A 297 -15.03 22.05 6.93
N ASN A 298 -14.46 23.16 7.42
CA ASN A 298 -13.83 23.19 8.75
C ASN A 298 -14.86 23.01 9.87
N ALA A 299 -16.04 23.63 9.76
CA ALA A 299 -17.13 23.43 10.73
C ALA A 299 -17.65 21.97 10.72
N ILE A 300 -17.78 21.38 9.52
CA ILE A 300 -18.18 19.97 9.36
C ILE A 300 -17.11 19.03 9.93
N THR A 301 -15.84 19.32 9.68
CA THR A 301 -14.71 18.54 10.22
C THR A 301 -14.71 18.60 11.74
N LEU A 302 -14.93 19.78 12.34
CA LEU A 302 -15.01 19.94 13.79
C LEU A 302 -16.14 19.09 14.41
N ALA A 303 -17.31 19.05 13.76
CA ALA A 303 -18.42 18.20 14.18
C ALA A 303 -18.10 16.71 14.01
N ALA A 304 -17.43 16.31 12.93
CA ALA A 304 -16.97 14.94 12.73
C ALA A 304 -16.00 14.49 13.83
N GLU A 305 -15.06 15.36 14.21
CA GLU A 305 -14.14 15.12 15.34
C GLU A 305 -14.90 14.97 16.66
N GLN A 306 -15.88 15.82 16.95
CA GLN A 306 -16.68 15.73 18.18
C GLN A 306 -17.45 14.41 18.26
N LEU A 307 -18.09 13.99 17.16
CA LEU A 307 -18.79 12.70 17.10
C LEU A 307 -17.83 11.51 17.23
N PHE A 308 -16.60 11.64 16.72
CA PHE A 308 -15.58 10.62 16.85
C PHE A 308 -15.09 10.49 18.30
N CYS A 309 -14.75 11.59 18.97
CA CYS A 309 -14.39 11.59 20.40
C CYS A 309 -15.54 11.04 21.26
N ALA A 310 -16.78 11.43 20.99
CA ALA A 310 -17.95 10.93 21.71
C ALA A 310 -18.17 9.42 21.54
N ASP A 311 -17.91 8.86 20.34
CA ASP A 311 -17.95 7.42 20.14
C ASP A 311 -16.80 6.72 20.90
N LEU A 312 -15.58 7.28 20.88
CA LEU A 312 -14.41 6.73 21.59
C LEU A 312 -14.60 6.68 23.11
N ALA A 313 -15.20 7.71 23.71
CA ALA A 313 -15.44 7.81 25.15
C ALA A 313 -16.32 6.69 25.73
N ARG A 314 -16.93 5.86 24.88
CA ARG A 314 -17.77 4.72 25.28
C ARG A 314 -17.00 3.43 25.48
N PHE A 315 -15.77 3.32 24.95
CA PHE A 315 -15.00 2.09 24.96
C PHE A 315 -13.91 2.12 26.03
N GLU A 316 -13.64 0.96 26.64
CA GLU A 316 -12.51 0.85 27.55
C GLU A 316 -11.20 0.97 26.76
N ARG A 317 -10.29 1.84 27.24
CA ARG A 317 -9.08 2.25 26.52
C ARG A 317 -8.19 1.08 26.15
N ARG A 318 -7.87 0.18 27.08
CA ARG A 318 -7.00 -0.96 26.84
C ARG A 318 -7.62 -1.93 25.83
N ALA A 319 -8.90 -2.26 25.98
CA ALA A 319 -9.64 -3.15 25.10
C ALA A 319 -9.73 -2.60 23.67
N LEU A 320 -10.00 -1.30 23.51
CA LEU A 320 -10.02 -0.67 22.20
C LEU A 320 -8.64 -0.66 21.55
N ILE A 321 -7.60 -0.24 22.28
CA ILE A 321 -6.23 -0.22 21.76
C ILE A 321 -5.79 -1.61 21.34
N ALA A 322 -6.05 -2.64 22.17
CA ALA A 322 -5.74 -4.04 21.87
C ALA A 322 -6.44 -4.53 20.58
N ARG A 323 -7.74 -4.22 20.40
CA ARG A 323 -8.47 -4.61 19.19
C ARG A 323 -7.96 -3.90 17.95
N VAL A 324 -7.65 -2.60 18.05
CA VAL A 324 -7.18 -1.79 16.92
C VAL A 324 -5.77 -2.19 16.49
N ILE A 325 -4.83 -2.43 17.42
CA ILE A 325 -3.48 -2.90 17.07
C ILE A 325 -3.53 -4.30 16.45
N SER A 326 -4.37 -5.19 16.98
CA SER A 326 -4.58 -6.53 16.43
C SER A 326 -5.09 -6.48 14.97
N ASN A 327 -6.07 -5.61 14.67
CA ASN A 327 -6.56 -5.41 13.31
C ASN A 327 -5.51 -4.81 12.38
N ARG A 328 -4.72 -3.86 12.88
CA ARG A 328 -3.63 -3.23 12.13
C ARG A 328 -2.58 -4.26 11.74
N GLU A 329 -2.09 -5.05 12.68
CA GLU A 329 -1.08 -6.08 12.43
C GLU A 329 -1.59 -7.14 11.44
N ALA A 330 -2.87 -7.51 11.51
CA ALA A 330 -3.51 -8.38 10.53
C ALA A 330 -3.53 -7.76 9.12
N SER A 331 -3.89 -6.46 9.00
CA SER A 331 -3.92 -5.73 7.72
C SER A 331 -2.53 -5.61 7.08
N VAL A 332 -1.52 -5.28 7.89
CA VAL A 332 -0.12 -5.18 7.44
C VAL A 332 0.40 -6.54 6.98
N ALA A 333 0.21 -7.59 7.77
CA ALA A 333 0.62 -8.95 7.41
C ALA A 333 -0.10 -9.48 6.17
N ASP A 334 -1.37 -9.13 5.97
CA ASP A 334 -2.10 -9.45 4.74
C ASP A 334 -1.45 -8.74 3.53
N LYS A 335 -1.22 -7.42 3.62
CA LYS A 335 -0.62 -6.63 2.55
C LYS A 335 0.78 -7.14 2.16
N ILE A 336 1.65 -7.40 3.14
CA ILE A 336 3.00 -7.94 2.91
C ILE A 336 2.94 -9.27 2.17
N ARG A 337 1.98 -10.14 2.51
CA ARG A 337 1.77 -11.39 1.79
C ARG A 337 1.48 -11.14 0.30
N TRP A 338 0.61 -10.18 -0.01
CA TRP A 338 0.30 -9.81 -1.40
C TRP A 338 1.50 -9.25 -2.16
N GLU A 339 2.27 -8.38 -1.51
CA GLU A 339 3.48 -7.80 -2.08
C GLU A 339 4.51 -8.90 -2.40
N ARG A 340 4.76 -9.81 -1.47
CA ARG A 340 5.75 -10.89 -1.62
C ARG A 340 5.33 -11.97 -2.62
N THR A 341 4.05 -12.30 -2.74
CA THR A 341 3.57 -13.33 -3.69
C THR A 341 3.21 -12.77 -5.07
N TYR A 342 3.32 -11.45 -5.29
CA TYR A 342 2.89 -10.81 -6.53
C TYR A 342 3.51 -11.43 -7.80
N ARG A 343 4.81 -11.70 -7.78
CA ARG A 343 5.53 -12.31 -8.92
C ARG A 343 4.94 -13.67 -9.31
N ALA A 344 4.54 -14.48 -8.33
CA ALA A 344 3.95 -15.78 -8.60
C ALA A 344 2.50 -15.69 -9.07
N MET A 345 1.73 -14.76 -8.53
CA MET A 345 0.37 -14.48 -9.01
C MET A 345 0.37 -13.99 -10.45
N LEU A 346 1.36 -13.19 -10.86
CA LEU A 346 1.56 -12.81 -12.26
C LEU A 346 1.84 -14.01 -13.16
N GLY A 347 2.55 -15.03 -12.66
CA GLY A 347 2.80 -16.26 -13.39
C GLY A 347 1.56 -17.16 -13.52
N LEU A 348 0.63 -17.10 -12.56
CA LEU A 348 -0.59 -17.92 -12.53
C LEU A 348 -1.81 -17.29 -13.23
N THR A 349 -1.82 -15.97 -13.43
CA THR A 349 -3.01 -15.28 -13.94
C THR A 349 -3.12 -15.38 -15.47
N TYR A 350 -4.35 -15.58 -15.97
CA TYR A 350 -4.67 -15.47 -17.39
C TYR A 350 -4.82 -14.01 -17.86
N ASP A 351 -5.00 -13.07 -16.92
CA ASP A 351 -5.17 -11.64 -17.18
C ASP A 351 -4.27 -10.83 -16.22
N PRO A 352 -3.05 -10.47 -16.64
CA PRO A 352 -2.13 -9.67 -15.83
C PRO A 352 -2.67 -8.26 -15.53
N GLN A 353 -3.49 -7.69 -16.41
CA GLN A 353 -4.05 -6.35 -16.20
C GLN A 353 -5.12 -6.39 -15.11
N GLU A 354 -5.98 -7.40 -15.11
CA GLU A 354 -6.97 -7.58 -14.05
C GLU A 354 -6.33 -7.83 -12.68
N LEU A 355 -5.23 -8.59 -12.61
CA LEU A 355 -4.47 -8.76 -11.38
C LEU A 355 -3.91 -7.41 -10.88
N ARG A 356 -3.40 -6.57 -11.78
CA ARG A 356 -2.93 -5.22 -11.43
C ARG A 356 -4.06 -4.36 -10.89
N GLU A 357 -5.23 -4.36 -11.53
CA GLU A 357 -6.41 -3.63 -11.04
C GLU A 357 -6.86 -4.14 -9.66
N GLU A 358 -6.83 -5.45 -9.41
CA GLU A 358 -7.12 -5.99 -8.08
C GLU A 358 -6.15 -5.46 -7.00
N ILE A 359 -4.87 -5.33 -7.34
CA ILE A 359 -3.86 -4.76 -6.44
C ILE A 359 -4.07 -3.25 -6.24
N PHE A 360 -4.40 -2.52 -7.32
CA PHE A 360 -4.75 -1.10 -7.25
C PHE A 360 -6.02 -0.85 -6.43
N GLU A 361 -6.93 -1.82 -6.32
CA GLU A 361 -8.06 -1.76 -5.39
C GLU A 361 -7.65 -2.13 -3.95
N ARG A 362 -6.77 -3.12 -3.78
CA ARG A 362 -6.46 -3.71 -2.47
C ARG A 362 -5.47 -2.88 -1.66
N PHE A 363 -4.38 -2.42 -2.27
CA PHE A 363 -3.33 -1.71 -1.54
C PHE A 363 -3.82 -0.39 -0.95
N PRO A 364 -4.60 0.45 -1.66
CA PRO A 364 -5.22 1.63 -1.06
C PRO A 364 -6.16 1.29 0.10
N LYS A 365 -6.93 0.20 0.02
CA LYS A 365 -7.78 -0.27 1.14
C LYS A 365 -6.95 -0.65 2.36
N SER A 366 -5.89 -1.43 2.19
CA SER A 366 -4.98 -1.80 3.29
C SER A 366 -4.29 -0.58 3.90
N ASN A 367 -3.79 0.34 3.06
CA ASN A 367 -3.20 1.60 3.51
C ASN A 367 -4.22 2.48 4.27
N GLY A 368 -5.48 2.50 3.80
CA GLY A 368 -6.58 3.20 4.46
C GLY A 368 -6.92 2.61 5.82
N ILE A 369 -6.93 1.28 5.95
CA ILE A 369 -7.11 0.60 7.25
C ILE A 369 -5.95 0.94 8.20
N ASP A 370 -4.71 0.85 7.73
CA ASP A 370 -3.53 1.20 8.54
C ASP A 370 -3.57 2.67 9.02
N LEU A 371 -3.92 3.61 8.14
CA LEU A 371 -4.09 5.02 8.53
C LEU A 371 -5.22 5.19 9.53
N ALA A 372 -6.38 4.59 9.29
CA ALA A 372 -7.53 4.68 10.18
C ALA A 372 -7.21 4.10 11.57
N CYS A 373 -6.57 2.93 11.65
CA CYS A 373 -6.12 2.34 12.91
C CYS A 373 -5.17 3.28 13.67
N ARG A 374 -4.20 3.91 13.00
CA ARG A 374 -3.30 4.88 13.65
C ARG A 374 -4.05 6.07 14.22
N ILE A 375 -5.00 6.64 13.47
CA ILE A 375 -5.82 7.77 13.94
C ILE A 375 -6.67 7.35 15.15
N VAL A 376 -7.26 6.16 15.11
CA VAL A 376 -8.03 5.62 16.24
C VAL A 376 -7.13 5.44 17.46
N LEU A 377 -5.93 4.89 17.32
CA LEU A 377 -4.96 4.77 18.42
C LEU A 377 -4.59 6.14 19.02
N GLU A 378 -4.30 7.14 18.17
CA GLU A 378 -3.94 8.51 18.56
C GLU A 378 -5.04 9.22 19.36
N ALA A 379 -6.30 8.96 19.03
CA ALA A 379 -7.45 9.55 19.70
C ALA A 379 -7.89 8.72 20.92
N ALA A 380 -7.92 7.40 20.82
CA ALA A 380 -8.35 6.49 21.89
C ALA A 380 -7.50 6.64 23.16
N ILE A 381 -6.19 6.86 23.02
CA ILE A 381 -5.30 7.09 24.16
C ILE A 381 -5.69 8.34 24.97
N CYS A 382 -6.37 9.31 24.34
CA CYS A 382 -6.84 10.53 25.00
C CYS A 382 -8.30 10.41 25.45
N GLU A 383 -9.18 9.87 24.59
CA GLU A 383 -10.64 9.98 24.74
C GLU A 383 -11.29 8.80 25.46
N CYS A 384 -10.74 7.59 25.34
CA CYS A 384 -11.34 6.41 25.96
C CYS A 384 -11.10 6.41 27.46
N PRO A 385 -12.08 6.09 28.32
CA PRO A 385 -11.86 5.93 29.75
C PRO A 385 -11.01 4.70 30.11
N VAL A 386 -10.43 4.70 31.32
CA VAL A 386 -9.64 3.59 31.88
C VAL A 386 -10.50 2.80 32.85
N GLY A 387 -10.47 1.47 32.74
CA GLY A 387 -11.15 0.58 33.69
C GLY A 387 -12.67 0.60 33.64
N CYS A 388 -13.27 1.33 32.69
CA CYS A 388 -14.70 1.31 32.41
C CYS A 388 -14.96 1.54 30.91
N GLY A 389 -16.18 1.25 30.45
CA GLY A 389 -16.55 1.29 29.02
C GLY A 389 -16.76 -0.10 28.42
N TYR A 390 -17.09 -0.14 27.12
CA TYR A 390 -17.35 -1.37 26.39
C TYR A 390 -16.10 -1.96 25.75
N GLU A 391 -16.08 -3.28 25.59
CA GLU A 391 -15.16 -3.95 24.67
C GLU A 391 -15.69 -3.81 23.22
N PRO A 392 -14.83 -3.51 22.23
CA PRO A 392 -15.28 -3.30 20.85
C PRO A 392 -15.49 -4.61 20.08
N ALA A 393 -16.54 -4.65 19.27
CA ALA A 393 -16.74 -5.67 18.24
C ALA A 393 -16.24 -5.18 16.86
N ASP A 394 -16.24 -6.05 15.85
CA ASP A 394 -15.80 -5.71 14.49
C ASP A 394 -16.57 -4.55 13.86
N ILE A 395 -17.87 -4.47 14.13
CA ILE A 395 -18.71 -3.37 13.65
C ILE A 395 -18.29 -2.02 14.26
N ASP A 396 -17.85 -2.02 15.52
CA ASP A 396 -17.39 -0.80 16.20
C ASP A 396 -16.06 -0.33 15.59
N ILE A 397 -15.15 -1.27 15.32
CA ILE A 397 -13.87 -0.97 14.66
C ILE A 397 -14.09 -0.42 13.25
N SER A 398 -14.97 -1.05 12.46
CA SER A 398 -15.34 -0.58 11.12
C SER A 398 -15.89 0.86 11.15
N ARG A 399 -16.81 1.15 12.10
CA ARG A 399 -17.40 2.48 12.28
C ARG A 399 -16.38 3.53 12.73
N LEU A 400 -15.55 3.22 13.73
CA LEU A 400 -14.51 4.13 14.23
C LEU A 400 -13.48 4.46 13.14
N MET A 401 -13.03 3.46 12.38
CA MET A 401 -12.15 3.68 11.23
C MET A 401 -12.82 4.54 10.16
N SER A 402 -14.10 4.31 9.87
CA SER A 402 -14.86 5.11 8.91
C SER A 402 -14.95 6.58 9.35
N ARG A 403 -15.16 6.86 10.65
CA ARG A 403 -15.14 8.23 11.20
C ARG A 403 -13.77 8.87 11.13
N ALA A 404 -12.72 8.14 11.50
CA ALA A 404 -11.34 8.62 11.40
C ALA A 404 -10.99 9.01 9.96
N MET A 405 -11.37 8.18 8.99
CA MET A 405 -11.16 8.48 7.57
C MET A 405 -12.06 9.61 7.07
N MET A 406 -13.27 9.78 7.59
CA MET A 406 -14.10 10.94 7.26
C MET A 406 -13.42 12.25 7.65
N ILE A 407 -12.83 12.33 8.84
CA ILE A 407 -12.06 13.50 9.30
C ILE A 407 -10.86 13.73 8.37
N HIS A 408 -10.15 12.66 8.00
CA HIS A 408 -9.04 12.73 7.05
C HIS A 408 -9.48 13.29 5.68
N TYR A 409 -10.59 12.82 5.12
CA TYR A 409 -11.08 13.28 3.82
C TYR A 409 -11.57 14.73 3.87
N LEU A 410 -12.37 15.11 4.86
CA LEU A 410 -12.91 16.47 4.97
C LEU A 410 -11.80 17.53 5.10
N GLY A 411 -10.79 17.26 5.93
CA GLY A 411 -9.62 18.12 6.05
C GLY A 411 -8.79 18.17 4.76
N GLY A 412 -8.66 17.03 4.07
CA GLY A 412 -8.04 16.96 2.75
C GLY A 412 -8.77 17.79 1.68
N TYR A 413 -10.11 17.77 1.68
CA TYR A 413 -10.92 18.59 0.77
C TYR A 413 -10.75 20.09 1.04
N SER A 414 -10.76 20.47 2.33
CA SER A 414 -10.54 21.87 2.74
C SER A 414 -9.17 22.37 2.26
N ASP A 415 -8.12 21.57 2.46
CA ASP A 415 -6.78 21.88 1.95
C ASP A 415 -6.72 21.93 0.43
N ALA A 416 -7.32 20.96 -0.27
CA ALA A 416 -7.29 20.91 -1.72
C ALA A 416 -8.00 22.11 -2.36
N ILE A 417 -9.10 22.60 -1.77
CA ILE A 417 -9.74 23.85 -2.17
C ILE A 417 -8.87 25.06 -1.82
N HIS A 418 -8.29 25.09 -0.62
CA HIS A 418 -7.42 26.18 -0.17
C HIS A 418 -6.23 26.39 -1.11
N TYR A 419 -5.58 25.29 -1.51
CA TYR A 419 -4.45 25.27 -2.44
C TYR A 419 -4.87 25.26 -3.93
N GLU A 420 -6.16 25.43 -4.24
CA GLU A 420 -6.70 25.49 -5.60
C GLU A 420 -6.46 24.22 -6.45
N GLY A 421 -6.28 23.06 -5.80
CA GLY A 421 -6.30 21.76 -6.47
C GLY A 421 -7.70 21.40 -6.97
N MET A 422 -8.72 21.69 -6.15
CA MET A 422 -10.14 21.48 -6.44
C MET A 422 -10.87 22.80 -6.70
N GLU A 423 -11.96 22.73 -7.47
CA GLU A 423 -12.87 23.86 -7.62
C GLU A 423 -13.48 24.23 -6.25
N PRO A 424 -13.58 25.53 -5.90
CA PRO A 424 -14.15 25.96 -4.64
C PRO A 424 -15.69 25.90 -4.67
N VAL A 425 -16.24 24.71 -4.86
CA VAL A 425 -17.67 24.40 -4.86
C VAL A 425 -17.91 23.16 -4.02
N VAL A 426 -18.77 23.28 -3.00
CA VAL A 426 -19.16 22.17 -2.13
C VAL A 426 -20.68 22.14 -2.07
N ARG A 427 -21.27 20.98 -2.38
CA ARG A 427 -22.71 20.78 -2.24
C ARG A 427 -23.01 19.98 -0.98
N ILE A 428 -23.92 20.48 -0.16
CA ILE A 428 -24.50 19.73 0.96
C ILE A 428 -25.88 19.26 0.54
N SER A 429 -26.06 17.95 0.36
CA SER A 429 -27.37 17.38 -0.01
C SER A 429 -28.44 17.67 1.07
N PRO A 430 -29.74 17.57 0.75
CA PRO A 430 -30.81 17.74 1.75
C PRO A 430 -30.70 16.82 2.96
N ALA A 431 -30.13 15.63 2.79
CA ALA A 431 -29.86 14.67 3.86
C ALA A 431 -28.49 14.86 4.56
N GLY A 432 -27.76 15.92 4.22
CA GLY A 432 -26.54 16.33 4.91
C GLY A 432 -25.26 15.63 4.45
N GLU A 433 -25.24 14.91 3.33
CA GLU A 433 -23.97 14.43 2.76
C GLU A 433 -23.20 15.61 2.12
N VAL A 434 -21.89 15.64 2.37
CA VAL A 434 -20.92 16.52 1.70
C VAL A 434 -20.56 15.92 0.35
N GLN A 435 -20.81 16.66 -0.72
CA GLN A 435 -20.51 16.29 -2.10
C GLN A 435 -19.55 17.30 -2.70
N ILE A 436 -18.52 16.77 -3.35
CA ILE A 436 -17.43 17.52 -3.96
C ILE A 436 -17.23 17.03 -5.40
N ASP A 437 -16.60 17.86 -6.22
CA ASP A 437 -16.07 17.39 -7.51
C ASP A 437 -14.86 16.47 -7.28
N THR A 438 -14.92 15.26 -7.83
CA THR A 438 -13.85 14.26 -7.70
C THR A 438 -12.83 14.33 -8.83
N SER A 439 -13.00 15.22 -9.82
CA SER A 439 -12.10 15.35 -10.98
C SER A 439 -10.62 15.45 -10.59
N PHE A 440 -10.30 16.18 -9.52
CA PHE A 440 -8.94 16.28 -8.98
C PHE A 440 -8.39 14.93 -8.49
N PHE A 441 -9.22 14.11 -7.85
CA PHE A 441 -8.81 12.80 -7.38
C PHE A 441 -8.58 11.83 -8.52
N ASP A 442 -9.52 11.80 -9.47
CA ASP A 442 -9.52 10.86 -10.59
C ASP A 442 -8.40 11.21 -11.59
N ALA A 443 -8.18 12.50 -11.87
CA ALA A 443 -7.19 12.95 -12.85
C ALA A 443 -5.77 13.08 -12.28
N VAL A 444 -5.59 13.30 -10.96
CA VAL A 444 -4.27 13.59 -10.38
C VAL A 444 -3.89 12.63 -9.25
N VAL A 445 -4.75 12.49 -8.23
CA VAL A 445 -4.38 11.72 -7.02
C VAL A 445 -4.25 10.23 -7.31
N GLU A 446 -5.21 9.64 -8.04
CA GLU A 446 -5.22 8.22 -8.37
C GLU A 446 -4.03 7.82 -9.26
N PRO A 447 -3.72 8.52 -10.38
CA PRO A 447 -2.56 8.20 -11.20
C PRO A 447 -1.22 8.24 -10.45
N ILE A 448 -1.03 9.22 -9.55
CA ILE A 448 0.15 9.28 -8.67
C ILE A 448 0.20 8.04 -7.79
N GLY A 449 -0.93 7.68 -7.16
CA GLY A 449 -1.05 6.48 -6.33
C GLY A 449 -0.71 5.19 -7.08
N ARG A 450 -1.23 5.03 -8.31
CA ARG A 450 -0.93 3.90 -9.20
C ARG A 450 0.56 3.85 -9.56
N SER A 451 1.19 5.00 -9.85
CA SER A 451 2.64 5.07 -10.14
C SER A 451 3.49 4.60 -8.94
N PHE A 452 3.05 4.90 -7.71
CA PHE A 452 3.74 4.49 -6.50
C PHE A 452 3.62 2.98 -6.28
N VAL A 453 2.40 2.44 -6.37
CA VAL A 453 2.16 1.00 -6.25
C VAL A 453 2.96 0.23 -7.30
N THR A 454 2.99 0.71 -8.55
CA THR A 454 3.78 0.09 -9.63
C THR A 454 5.26 -0.01 -9.27
N ARG A 455 5.88 1.09 -8.81
CA ARG A 455 7.28 1.08 -8.37
C ARG A 455 7.55 0.12 -7.20
N GLN A 456 6.60 0.01 -6.26
CA GLN A 456 6.70 -0.96 -5.17
C GLN A 456 6.65 -2.40 -5.70
N LEU A 457 5.71 -2.71 -6.58
CA LEU A 457 5.55 -4.03 -7.18
C LEU A 457 6.79 -4.44 -7.99
N ASP A 458 7.35 -3.54 -8.79
CA ASP A 458 8.57 -3.81 -9.56
C ASP A 458 9.76 -4.12 -8.65
N LYS A 459 9.86 -3.42 -7.52
CA LYS A 459 10.86 -3.74 -6.49
C LYS A 459 10.64 -5.15 -5.93
N HIS A 460 9.41 -5.51 -5.55
CA HIS A 460 9.11 -6.85 -5.04
C HIS A 460 9.36 -7.96 -6.07
N ILE A 461 9.13 -7.70 -7.36
CA ILE A 461 9.49 -8.64 -8.43
C ILE A 461 11.00 -8.88 -8.45
N ARG A 462 11.80 -7.81 -8.41
CA ARG A 462 13.28 -7.90 -8.41
C ARG A 462 13.81 -8.60 -7.16
N ASP A 463 13.25 -8.27 -5.99
CA ASP A 463 13.70 -8.79 -4.70
C ASP A 463 13.14 -10.19 -4.36
N TYR A 464 12.24 -10.76 -5.18
CA TYR A 464 11.58 -12.03 -4.89
C TYR A 464 12.55 -13.17 -4.55
N ALA A 465 13.67 -13.29 -5.27
CA ALA A 465 14.66 -14.34 -5.03
C ALA A 465 15.36 -14.18 -3.67
N ARG A 466 15.47 -12.95 -3.15
CA ARG A 466 16.06 -12.67 -1.83
C ARG A 466 15.18 -13.21 -0.70
N LEU A 467 13.87 -13.30 -0.90
CA LEU A 467 12.92 -13.84 0.09
C LEU A 467 13.15 -15.33 0.39
N GLN A 468 13.93 -16.03 -0.43
CA GLN A 468 14.23 -17.46 -0.25
C GLN A 468 15.38 -17.71 0.72
N ARG A 469 16.10 -16.66 1.13
CA ARG A 469 17.25 -16.74 2.02
C ARG A 469 17.07 -15.75 3.16
N GLU A 470 17.67 -16.06 4.30
CA GLU A 470 17.73 -15.08 5.37
C GLU A 470 18.55 -13.86 4.91
N PRO A 471 18.17 -12.65 5.36
CA PRO A 471 18.98 -11.47 5.13
C PRO A 471 20.40 -11.68 5.67
N GLU A 472 21.41 -11.35 4.87
CA GLU A 472 22.79 -11.33 5.35
C GLU A 472 22.93 -10.22 6.40
N LEU A 473 23.30 -10.61 7.62
CA LEU A 473 23.58 -9.66 8.70
C LEU A 473 24.95 -9.03 8.45
N SER A 474 24.95 -7.73 8.17
CA SER A 474 26.20 -6.97 8.11
C SER A 474 26.84 -6.90 9.50
N THR A 475 28.05 -7.43 9.64
CA THR A 475 28.88 -7.27 10.84
C THR A 475 29.62 -5.92 10.86
N ALA A 476 29.52 -5.14 9.78
CA ALA A 476 30.13 -3.82 9.71
C ALA A 476 29.52 -2.89 10.77
N ASP A 477 30.38 -2.08 11.38
CA ASP A 477 29.93 -1.00 12.25
C ASP A 477 29.00 -0.07 11.45
N VAL A 478 27.72 -0.07 11.80
CA VAL A 478 26.69 0.71 11.10
C VAL A 478 27.01 2.21 11.19
N SER A 479 27.72 2.65 12.23
CA SER A 479 28.16 4.05 12.32
C SER A 479 29.18 4.42 11.23
N ALA A 480 29.97 3.47 10.73
CA ALA A 480 30.89 3.68 9.62
C ALA A 480 30.19 3.77 8.26
N LEU A 481 28.93 3.30 8.16
CA LEU A 481 28.10 3.38 6.95
C LEU A 481 27.31 4.69 6.87
N VAL A 482 27.35 5.51 7.92
CA VAL A 482 26.52 6.70 8.08
C VAL A 482 27.41 7.91 8.30
N GLU A 483 27.08 9.03 7.65
CA GLU A 483 27.86 10.26 7.74
C GLU A 483 27.91 10.80 9.18
N GLU A 484 29.11 11.13 9.68
CA GLU A 484 29.31 11.59 11.07
C GLU A 484 28.45 12.80 11.44
N GLU A 485 28.22 13.72 10.49
CA GLU A 485 27.35 14.88 10.71
C GLU A 485 25.89 14.46 10.94
N PHE A 486 25.41 13.42 10.26
CA PHE A 486 24.07 12.89 10.49
C PHE A 486 23.96 12.21 11.85
N LEU A 487 24.98 11.45 12.26
CA LEU A 487 24.98 10.80 13.58
C LEU A 487 24.86 11.83 14.71
N LYS A 488 25.61 12.94 14.61
CA LYS A 488 25.51 14.07 15.55
C LYS A 488 24.13 14.74 15.49
N ALA A 489 23.59 14.95 14.29
CA ALA A 489 22.26 15.52 14.11
C ALA A 489 21.16 14.63 14.71
N TRP A 490 21.25 13.32 14.51
CA TRP A 490 20.31 12.33 15.05
C TRP A 490 20.30 12.36 16.57
N GLU A 491 21.49 12.30 17.18
CA GLU A 491 21.64 12.32 18.64
C GLU A 491 21.09 13.62 19.24
N ALA A 492 21.39 14.77 18.63
CA ALA A 492 20.84 16.06 19.06
C ALA A 492 19.31 16.16 18.91
N GLU A 493 18.73 15.51 17.89
CA GLU A 493 17.29 15.56 17.60
C GLU A 493 16.47 14.59 18.45
N LEU A 494 16.95 13.37 18.68
CA LEU A 494 16.22 12.34 19.41
C LEU A 494 16.67 12.17 20.87
N GLY A 495 17.83 12.72 21.24
CA GLY A 495 18.39 12.63 22.59
C GLY A 495 19.09 11.29 22.89
N LEU A 496 19.40 10.49 21.87
CA LEU A 496 20.16 9.24 22.01
C LEU A 496 20.96 8.91 20.74
N PRO A 497 22.12 8.23 20.87
CA PRO A 497 22.91 7.81 19.72
C PRO A 497 22.14 6.91 18.74
N PHE A 498 22.46 7.01 17.45
CA PHE A 498 21.86 6.16 16.42
C PHE A 498 22.10 4.67 16.66
N VAL A 499 23.29 4.32 17.15
CA VAL A 499 23.66 2.93 17.47
C VAL A 499 22.82 2.40 18.64
N ASP A 500 22.66 3.17 19.72
CA ASP A 500 21.76 2.84 20.84
C ASP A 500 20.32 2.65 20.35
N PHE A 501 19.84 3.52 19.46
CA PHE A 501 18.50 3.36 18.91
C PHE A 501 18.34 2.02 18.18
N ARG A 502 19.30 1.65 17.32
CA ARG A 502 19.28 0.39 16.58
C ARG A 502 19.32 -0.82 17.52
N LEU A 503 20.22 -0.80 18.51
CA LEU A 503 20.38 -1.87 19.50
C LEU A 503 19.15 -2.03 20.39
N GLY A 504 18.52 -0.91 20.80
CA GLY A 504 17.29 -0.93 21.58
C GLY A 504 16.12 -1.56 20.80
N LEU A 505 16.01 -1.25 19.51
CA LEU A 505 15.01 -1.87 18.63
C LEU A 505 15.26 -3.37 18.45
N GLU A 506 16.51 -3.79 18.27
CA GLU A 506 16.89 -5.20 18.18
C GLU A 506 16.58 -5.96 19.47
N ALA A 507 16.95 -5.41 20.64
CA ALA A 507 16.63 -5.99 21.94
C ALA A 507 15.11 -6.14 22.13
N LEU A 508 14.34 -5.13 21.72
CA LEU A 508 12.89 -5.19 21.77
C LEU A 508 12.30 -6.30 20.86
N GLU A 509 12.75 -6.40 19.61
CA GLU A 509 12.29 -7.46 18.70
C GLU A 509 12.64 -8.84 19.25
N ASN A 510 13.82 -9.00 19.85
CA ASN A 510 14.24 -10.24 20.51
C ASN A 510 13.36 -10.60 21.71
N LEU A 511 12.98 -9.63 22.54
CA LEU A 511 12.06 -9.84 23.67
C LEU A 511 10.73 -10.44 23.19
N PHE A 512 10.12 -9.83 22.19
CA PHE A 512 8.81 -10.26 21.70
C PHE A 512 8.89 -11.52 20.82
N HIS A 513 10.02 -11.74 20.15
CA HIS A 513 10.30 -13.01 19.50
C HIS A 513 10.36 -14.14 20.53
N GLN A 514 11.07 -13.99 21.63
CA GLN A 514 11.12 -14.98 22.72
C GLN A 514 9.74 -15.24 23.33
N ARG A 515 8.91 -14.19 23.45
CA ARG A 515 7.52 -14.29 23.91
C ARG A 515 6.56 -14.89 22.88
N GLN A 516 6.97 -15.00 21.62
CA GLN A 516 6.13 -15.45 20.50
C GLN A 516 4.87 -14.57 20.32
N GLU A 517 5.01 -13.25 20.54
CA GLU A 517 3.93 -12.27 20.52
C GLU A 517 4.25 -11.13 19.55
N ALA A 518 3.30 -10.73 18.70
CA ALA A 518 3.50 -9.58 17.79
C ALA A 518 3.41 -8.22 18.49
N TRP A 519 2.76 -8.15 19.65
CA TRP A 519 2.59 -6.96 20.47
C TRP A 519 2.15 -7.35 21.88
N GLY A 520 2.27 -6.44 22.85
CA GLY A 520 1.85 -6.70 24.23
C GLY A 520 1.87 -5.44 25.10
N PHE A 521 1.31 -5.56 26.31
CA PHE A 521 1.37 -4.53 27.34
C PHE A 521 2.42 -4.90 28.39
N LEU A 522 3.24 -3.93 28.79
CA LEU A 522 4.30 -4.11 29.79
C LEU A 522 4.31 -2.90 30.74
N PRO A 523 4.60 -3.07 32.04
CA PRO A 523 4.90 -1.95 32.92
C PRO A 523 6.06 -1.13 32.35
N ARG A 524 5.94 0.21 32.31
CA ARG A 524 6.97 1.06 31.69
C ARG A 524 8.33 0.88 32.37
N SER A 525 8.37 0.79 33.69
CA SER A 525 9.61 0.58 34.45
C SER A 525 10.30 -0.73 34.05
N ALA A 526 9.56 -1.84 34.03
CA ALA A 526 10.06 -3.15 33.63
C ALA A 526 10.60 -3.13 32.19
N PHE A 527 9.91 -2.42 31.28
CA PHE A 527 10.33 -2.29 29.91
C PHE A 527 11.63 -1.47 29.76
N VAL A 528 11.74 -0.34 30.47
CA VAL A 528 12.98 0.46 30.52
C VAL A 528 14.12 -0.35 31.13
N THR A 529 13.90 -1.03 32.27
CA THR A 529 14.89 -1.87 32.93
C THR A 529 15.39 -2.99 32.01
N TYR A 530 14.51 -3.61 31.23
CA TYR A 530 14.93 -4.60 30.25
C TYR A 530 15.91 -4.00 29.22
N LEU A 531 15.56 -2.85 28.64
CA LEU A 531 16.37 -2.17 27.62
C LEU A 531 17.71 -1.67 28.18
N SER A 532 17.79 -1.28 29.45
CA SER A 532 19.04 -0.84 30.09
C SER A 532 20.14 -1.90 30.12
N ASN A 533 19.79 -3.19 29.92
CA ASN A 533 20.79 -4.25 29.77
C ASN A 533 21.50 -4.24 28.41
N TYR A 534 20.96 -3.52 27.42
CA TYR A 534 21.43 -3.51 26.04
C TYR A 534 21.90 -2.12 25.58
N ILE A 535 21.33 -1.05 26.14
CA ILE A 535 21.61 0.33 25.74
C ILE A 535 21.75 1.24 26.96
N ALA A 536 22.65 2.24 26.87
CA ALA A 536 22.89 3.16 27.97
C ALA A 536 21.70 4.11 28.20
N ASN A 537 21.04 4.55 27.13
CA ASN A 537 20.01 5.57 27.14
C ASN A 537 18.58 5.00 27.02
N ALA A 538 18.26 3.94 27.77
CA ALA A 538 16.98 3.22 27.66
C ALA A 538 15.73 4.09 27.90
N ASP A 539 15.74 4.95 28.92
CA ASP A 539 14.59 5.84 29.18
C ASP A 539 14.42 6.89 28.06
N ALA A 540 15.51 7.39 27.48
CA ALA A 540 15.46 8.30 26.34
C ALA A 540 14.92 7.60 25.09
N PHE A 541 15.30 6.34 24.84
CA PHE A 541 14.76 5.51 23.77
C PHE A 541 13.24 5.38 23.86
N VAL A 542 12.74 4.99 25.04
CA VAL A 542 11.29 4.85 25.27
C VAL A 542 10.59 6.20 25.12
N SER A 543 11.12 7.24 25.76
CA SER A 543 10.52 8.59 25.75
C SER A 543 10.48 9.23 24.36
N ALA A 544 11.48 8.99 23.50
CA ALA A 544 11.50 9.46 22.12
C ALA A 544 10.36 8.86 21.27
N LEU A 545 9.95 7.64 21.60
CA LEU A 545 8.94 6.84 20.90
C LEU A 545 7.57 6.83 21.60
N GLU A 546 7.45 7.46 22.76
CA GLU A 546 6.24 7.41 23.57
C GLU A 546 5.18 8.42 23.08
N LEU A 547 3.94 7.96 22.93
CA LEU A 547 2.74 8.78 22.80
C LEU A 547 2.04 8.82 24.15
N LEU A 548 1.94 10.03 24.70
CA LEU A 548 1.35 10.27 26.00
C LEU A 548 -0.16 10.54 25.90
N PRO A 549 -0.96 10.08 26.88
CA PRO A 549 -2.34 10.49 27.02
C PRO A 549 -2.41 11.99 27.30
N ARG A 550 -3.44 12.63 26.78
CA ARG A 550 -3.73 14.07 26.96
C ARG A 550 -5.15 14.20 27.51
N PRO A 551 -5.52 15.32 28.15
CA PRO A 551 -6.87 15.50 28.72
C PRO A 551 -8.00 15.21 27.73
N ASP A 552 -7.77 15.58 26.47
CA ASP A 552 -8.61 15.23 25.32
C ASP A 552 -7.72 15.27 24.06
N TRP A 553 -8.23 14.75 22.93
CA TRP A 553 -7.48 14.64 21.68
C TRP A 553 -7.11 15.99 21.07
N LYS A 554 -7.89 17.04 21.36
CA LYS A 554 -7.71 18.42 20.87
C LYS A 554 -6.79 19.26 21.76
N SER A 555 -6.53 18.83 22.98
CA SER A 555 -5.53 19.43 23.88
C SER A 555 -4.12 19.23 23.31
N ILE A 556 -3.45 20.31 22.90
CA ILE A 556 -2.11 20.28 22.29
C ILE A 556 -1.08 20.86 23.27
N PRO A 557 -0.17 20.03 23.83
CA PRO A 557 0.88 20.54 24.70
C PRO A 557 1.97 21.25 23.90
N SER A 558 2.60 22.27 24.49
CA SER A 558 3.84 22.84 23.94
C SER A 558 4.93 21.76 23.86
N PRO A 559 5.77 21.71 22.81
CA PRO A 559 5.88 22.62 21.66
C PRO A 559 5.10 22.17 20.41
N PHE A 560 4.09 21.31 20.57
CA PHE A 560 3.28 20.83 19.45
C PHE A 560 2.33 21.93 18.96
N ALA A 561 1.91 21.82 17.69
CA ALA A 561 0.96 22.71 17.07
C ALA A 561 -0.29 21.92 16.65
N ASP A 562 -1.40 22.60 16.37
CA ASP A 562 -2.66 21.93 16.00
C ASP A 562 -2.50 20.99 14.78
N GLN A 563 -1.64 21.37 13.82
CA GLN A 563 -1.31 20.53 12.67
C GLN A 563 -0.74 19.15 13.04
N ASP A 564 -0.16 18.98 14.24
CA ASP A 564 0.39 17.71 14.70
C ASP A 564 -0.69 16.70 15.11
N ARG A 565 -1.93 17.12 15.38
CA ARG A 565 -3.05 16.17 15.59
C ARG A 565 -3.91 15.94 14.34
N GLN A 566 -3.86 16.83 13.35
CA GLN A 566 -4.78 16.83 12.20
C GLN A 566 -4.54 15.65 11.24
N PRO A 567 -5.39 14.60 11.22
CA PRO A 567 -5.06 13.32 10.58
C PRO A 567 -4.91 13.34 9.04
N TRP A 568 -5.27 14.44 8.37
CA TRP A 568 -5.04 14.67 6.94
C TRP A 568 -3.66 15.24 6.61
N ARG A 569 -2.91 15.69 7.61
CA ARG A 569 -1.51 16.09 7.48
C ARG A 569 -0.60 14.89 7.64
N PHE A 570 0.44 14.82 6.81
CA PHE A 570 1.48 13.80 6.90
C PHE A 570 2.62 14.27 7.81
N ARG A 571 3.50 13.36 8.28
CA ARG A 571 4.70 13.66 9.09
C ARG A 571 4.45 14.39 10.43
N ARG A 572 3.27 14.22 11.00
CA ARG A 572 2.87 14.82 12.28
C ARG A 572 3.71 14.35 13.47
N ARG A 573 4.04 15.26 14.39
CA ARG A 573 4.84 14.96 15.59
C ARG A 573 4.09 14.14 16.65
N LEU A 574 2.76 14.22 16.68
CA LEU A 574 1.90 13.45 17.59
C LEU A 574 1.29 12.20 16.94
N SER A 575 1.81 11.77 15.77
CA SER A 575 1.34 10.53 15.16
C SER A 575 1.99 9.30 15.78
N VAL A 576 1.24 8.20 15.89
CA VAL A 576 1.78 6.89 16.31
C VAL A 576 2.85 6.39 15.32
N THR A 577 2.89 6.93 14.09
CA THR A 577 3.99 6.67 13.13
C THR A 577 5.35 7.16 13.63
N ARG A 578 5.41 8.20 14.47
CA ARG A 578 6.63 8.68 15.13
C ARG A 578 6.71 8.26 16.59
N ARG A 579 5.55 8.03 17.22
CA ARG A 579 5.41 7.70 18.63
C ARG A 579 4.64 6.37 18.82
N PRO A 580 5.23 5.25 18.40
CA PRO A 580 4.59 3.93 18.36
C PRO A 580 4.40 3.24 19.72
N ILE A 581 4.95 3.77 20.81
CA ILE A 581 4.77 3.22 22.17
C ILE A 581 3.64 4.00 22.84
N LEU A 582 2.53 3.36 23.18
CA LEU A 582 1.39 4.07 23.78
C LEU A 582 1.37 3.85 25.29
N ARG A 583 1.58 4.90 26.08
CA ARG A 583 1.41 4.82 27.53
C ARG A 583 -0.06 4.93 27.90
N ILE A 584 -0.61 3.87 28.51
CA ILE A 584 -2.07 3.75 28.71
C ILE A 584 -2.62 4.82 29.65
N GLU A 585 -1.80 5.29 30.58
CA GLU A 585 -2.15 6.33 31.54
C GLU A 585 -1.03 7.34 31.72
N LEU A 586 -1.32 8.48 32.37
CA LEU A 586 -0.30 9.51 32.62
C LEU A 586 0.73 9.09 33.66
N ALA A 587 0.38 8.16 34.57
CA ALA A 587 1.26 7.70 35.63
C ALA A 587 2.61 7.21 35.07
N ALA A 588 3.70 7.52 35.78
CA ALA A 588 5.06 7.28 35.29
C ALA A 588 5.39 5.80 35.07
N ASP A 589 4.74 4.90 35.81
CA ASP A 589 4.91 3.44 35.66
C ASP A 589 3.66 2.75 35.06
N ALA A 590 2.79 3.53 34.39
CA ALA A 590 1.66 2.95 33.69
C ALA A 590 2.14 1.98 32.60
N ASP A 591 1.32 0.97 32.31
CA ASP A 591 1.59 0.06 31.22
C ASP A 591 1.74 0.80 29.89
N VAL A 592 2.68 0.31 29.07
CA VAL A 592 2.88 0.73 27.69
C VAL A 592 2.46 -0.39 26.74
N LEU A 593 1.71 -0.04 25.69
CA LEU A 593 1.54 -0.91 24.53
C LEU A 593 2.81 -0.85 23.69
N VAL A 594 3.37 -2.02 23.39
CA VAL A 594 4.57 -2.17 22.57
C VAL A 594 4.27 -3.13 21.42
N ALA A 595 4.52 -2.69 20.19
CA ALA A 595 4.38 -3.48 18.97
C ALA A 595 5.65 -3.35 18.13
N PRO A 596 6.61 -4.29 18.21
CA PRO A 596 7.92 -4.14 17.57
C PRO A 596 7.83 -3.92 16.06
N GLY A 597 6.91 -4.58 15.37
CA GLY A 597 6.68 -4.35 13.93
C GLY A 597 6.30 -2.90 13.60
N MET A 598 5.48 -2.26 14.44
CA MET A 598 5.12 -0.85 14.31
C MET A 598 6.30 0.08 14.64
N ILE A 599 7.13 -0.30 15.61
CA ILE A 599 8.31 0.47 16.02
C ILE A 599 9.40 0.40 14.94
N ARG A 600 9.58 -0.76 14.29
CA ARG A 600 10.45 -0.93 13.12
C ARG A 600 10.02 -0.05 11.96
N GLU A 601 8.72 0.03 11.68
CA GLU A 601 8.16 0.96 10.68
C GLU A 601 8.40 2.43 11.07
N ALA A 602 8.22 2.78 12.34
CA ALA A 602 8.49 4.13 12.83
C ALA A 602 9.97 4.49 12.69
N PHE A 603 10.88 3.56 13.00
CA PHE A 603 12.32 3.74 12.79
C PHE A 603 12.64 3.96 11.31
N ALA A 604 12.17 3.09 10.40
CA ALA A 604 12.39 3.24 8.98
C ALA A 604 11.82 4.57 8.44
N PHE A 605 10.64 4.97 8.94
CA PHE A 605 10.03 6.25 8.63
C PHE A 605 10.91 7.42 9.10
N MET A 606 11.35 7.42 10.36
CA MET A 606 12.18 8.50 10.91
C MET A 606 13.54 8.57 10.24
N LEU A 607 14.24 7.45 10.10
CA LEU A 607 15.53 7.36 9.43
C LEU A 607 15.45 7.94 8.02
N HIS A 608 14.50 7.46 7.20
CA HIS A 608 14.32 7.99 5.85
C HIS A 608 14.02 9.50 5.87
N ASN A 609 13.12 9.97 6.73
CA ASN A 609 12.72 11.38 6.69
C ASN A 609 13.79 12.34 7.25
N PHE A 610 14.58 11.92 8.23
CA PHE A 610 15.70 12.71 8.77
C PHE A 610 16.89 12.67 7.82
N TYR A 611 17.29 11.48 7.37
CA TYR A 611 18.46 11.30 6.52
C TYR A 611 18.28 12.03 5.17
N GLU A 612 17.13 11.85 4.51
CA GLU A 612 16.79 12.51 3.23
C GLU A 612 16.34 13.98 3.38
N GLY A 613 16.37 14.54 4.60
CA GLY A 613 15.96 15.93 4.84
C GLY A 613 14.49 16.22 4.48
N GLN A 614 13.60 15.23 4.54
CA GLN A 614 12.20 15.32 4.10
C GLN A 614 11.25 15.96 5.12
N LEU A 615 11.69 16.22 6.35
CA LEU A 615 10.87 16.99 7.30
C LEU A 615 10.88 18.49 7.00
N ASP A 616 9.89 19.19 7.53
CA ASP A 616 9.85 20.65 7.50
C ASP A 616 10.76 21.21 8.61
N VAL A 617 11.50 22.28 8.32
CA VAL A 617 12.46 22.88 9.28
C VAL A 617 11.77 23.28 10.59
N SER A 618 10.51 23.71 10.53
CA SER A 618 9.72 24.07 11.72
C SER A 618 9.38 22.89 12.63
N THR A 619 9.45 21.65 12.11
CA THR A 619 9.18 20.42 12.86
C THR A 619 10.43 19.82 13.50
N LEU A 620 11.61 20.36 13.18
CA LEU A 620 12.90 19.94 13.74
C LEU A 620 13.22 20.75 14.99
N HIS A 621 13.76 20.08 16.00
CA HIS A 621 14.04 20.67 17.30
C HIS A 621 15.49 21.18 17.40
N SER A 622 16.45 20.36 17.01
CA SER A 622 17.89 20.64 17.11
C SER A 622 18.39 21.57 15.99
N LYS A 623 19.48 22.29 16.23
CA LYS A 623 20.12 23.13 15.20
C LYS A 623 20.90 22.26 14.21
N GLU A 624 21.45 21.17 14.71
CA GLU A 624 22.23 20.16 14.02
C GLU A 624 21.39 19.48 12.93
N MET A 625 20.18 19.01 13.25
CA MET A 625 19.29 18.40 12.26
C MET A 625 18.76 19.40 11.23
N LYS A 626 18.57 20.67 11.61
CA LYS A 626 18.20 21.73 10.65
C LYS A 626 19.32 21.95 9.64
N ARG A 627 20.56 22.05 10.11
CA ARG A 627 21.75 22.18 9.25
C ARG A 627 21.94 20.97 8.35
N TRP A 628 21.82 19.76 8.90
CA TRP A 628 21.87 18.51 8.13
C TRP A 628 20.85 18.52 6.99
N ARG A 629 19.59 18.83 7.30
CA ARG A 629 18.51 18.88 6.31
C ARG A 629 18.77 19.91 5.21
N GLU A 630 19.31 21.09 5.55
CA GLU A 630 19.69 22.10 4.55
C GLU A 630 20.81 21.60 3.63
N ARG A 631 21.85 20.98 4.20
CA ARG A 631 22.95 20.37 3.45
C ARG A 631 22.47 19.29 2.49
N VAL A 632 21.68 18.33 2.97
CA VAL A 632 21.20 17.21 2.13
C VAL A 632 20.30 17.73 1.01
N VAL A 633 19.36 18.63 1.29
CA VAL A 633 18.50 19.20 0.24
C VAL A 633 19.31 19.94 -0.84
N ALA A 634 20.37 20.67 -0.45
CA ALA A 634 21.25 21.31 -1.42
C ALA A 634 22.09 20.28 -2.23
N ARG A 635 22.57 19.22 -1.57
CA ARG A 635 23.33 18.14 -2.20
C ARG A 635 22.50 17.40 -3.24
N GLU A 636 21.29 16.96 -2.88
CA GLU A 636 20.40 16.21 -3.80
C GLU A 636 20.00 17.05 -5.00
N ALA A 637 19.71 18.35 -4.80
CA ALA A 637 19.41 19.28 -5.90
C ALA A 637 20.59 19.37 -6.89
N ALA A 638 21.81 19.59 -6.39
CA ALA A 638 23.00 19.66 -7.22
C ALA A 638 23.31 18.33 -7.93
N GLN A 639 23.14 17.19 -7.25
CA GLN A 639 23.33 15.87 -7.87
C GLN A 639 22.30 15.61 -8.98
N PHE A 640 21.07 16.07 -8.81
CA PHE A 640 20.06 15.96 -9.86
C PHE A 640 20.42 16.78 -11.09
N GLU A 641 20.89 18.02 -10.92
CA GLU A 641 21.39 18.86 -12.02
C GLU A 641 22.55 18.17 -12.79
N VAL A 642 23.51 17.58 -12.07
CA VAL A 642 24.60 16.79 -12.68
C VAL A 642 24.05 15.64 -13.52
N ARG A 643 23.11 14.85 -12.98
CA ARG A 643 22.50 13.73 -13.71
C ARG A 643 21.80 14.19 -14.99
N VAL A 644 21.15 15.35 -14.98
CA VAL A 644 20.49 15.94 -16.16
C VAL A 644 21.55 16.35 -17.20
N VAL A 645 22.63 17.02 -16.77
CA VAL A 645 23.74 17.40 -17.66
C VAL A 645 24.36 16.16 -18.34
N GLU A 646 24.68 15.13 -17.57
CA GLU A 646 25.27 13.87 -18.09
C GLU A 646 24.32 13.17 -19.08
N ARG A 647 23.01 13.17 -18.77
CA ARG A 647 21.99 12.56 -19.61
C ARG A 647 21.86 13.27 -20.95
N LEU A 648 21.86 14.61 -20.96
CA LEU A 648 21.81 15.41 -22.18
C LEU A 648 23.09 15.24 -23.01
N ALA A 649 24.25 15.15 -22.37
CA ALA A 649 25.51 14.85 -23.05
C ALA A 649 25.48 13.51 -23.79
N ALA A 650 24.85 12.49 -23.21
CA ALA A 650 24.66 11.19 -23.85
C ALA A 650 23.77 11.26 -25.11
N PHE A 651 22.95 12.31 -25.26
CA PHE A 651 22.13 12.57 -26.45
C PHE A 651 22.79 13.56 -27.43
N GLY A 652 24.07 13.88 -27.25
CA GLY A 652 24.82 14.77 -28.14
C GLY A 652 24.62 16.27 -27.87
N TRP A 653 23.98 16.64 -26.75
CA TRP A 653 23.85 18.04 -26.33
C TRP A 653 25.03 18.50 -25.48
N HIS A 654 25.34 19.78 -25.52
CA HIS A 654 26.21 20.40 -24.53
C HIS A 654 25.36 20.94 -23.38
N ALA A 655 25.79 20.80 -22.13
CA ALA A 655 25.04 21.31 -20.98
C ALA A 655 25.97 21.78 -19.85
N ARG A 656 25.52 22.77 -19.08
CA ARG A 656 26.20 23.31 -17.89
C ARG A 656 25.18 23.60 -16.79
N GLN A 657 25.51 23.26 -15.54
CA GLN A 657 24.67 23.55 -14.38
C GLN A 657 24.99 24.91 -13.73
N GLY A 658 24.01 25.50 -13.04
CA GLY A 658 24.17 26.68 -12.18
C GLY A 658 24.66 27.94 -12.92
N VAL A 659 24.22 28.15 -14.17
CA VAL A 659 24.69 29.27 -15.00
C VAL A 659 23.99 30.56 -14.57
N LYS A 660 24.76 31.59 -14.22
CA LYS A 660 24.20 32.89 -13.80
C LYS A 660 23.97 33.80 -15.00
N PHE A 661 22.85 34.52 -15.04
CA PHE A 661 22.57 35.49 -16.11
C PHE A 661 23.70 36.51 -16.32
N PRO A 662 24.30 37.14 -15.28
CA PRO A 662 25.43 38.04 -15.48
C PRO A 662 26.64 37.42 -16.20
N GLN A 663 26.86 36.10 -16.06
CA GLN A 663 27.93 35.39 -16.79
C GLN A 663 27.64 35.29 -18.29
N VAL A 664 26.37 35.13 -18.66
CA VAL A 664 25.92 35.08 -20.06
C VAL A 664 25.88 36.48 -20.68
N LEU A 665 25.36 37.46 -19.94
CA LEU A 665 25.16 38.83 -20.41
C LEU A 665 26.43 39.68 -20.39
N GLY A 666 27.46 39.26 -19.65
CA GLY A 666 28.71 40.02 -19.48
C GLY A 666 28.57 41.30 -18.65
N LYS A 667 27.44 41.50 -17.97
CA LYS A 667 27.15 42.68 -17.13
C LYS A 667 26.22 42.32 -15.96
N PRO A 668 26.30 43.06 -14.83
CA PRO A 668 25.34 42.89 -13.75
C PRO A 668 23.94 43.35 -14.19
N LEU A 669 22.91 42.74 -13.59
CA LEU A 669 21.51 43.14 -13.76
C LEU A 669 21.05 43.94 -12.52
N PRO A 670 20.09 44.87 -12.67
CA PRO A 670 19.55 45.65 -11.55
C PRO A 670 18.83 44.78 -10.51
N GLU A 671 18.19 43.70 -10.95
CA GLU A 671 17.53 42.70 -10.12
C GLU A 671 18.17 41.34 -10.39
N ASP A 672 18.36 40.52 -9.35
CA ASP A 672 18.92 39.17 -9.48
C ASP A 672 17.84 38.20 -9.95
N PRO A 673 17.89 37.69 -11.19
CA PRO A 673 16.89 36.75 -11.70
C PRO A 673 17.09 35.34 -11.13
N GLY A 674 18.18 35.10 -10.39
CA GLY A 674 18.65 33.78 -10.02
C GLY A 674 19.50 33.12 -11.11
N ASP A 675 19.84 31.86 -10.87
CA ASP A 675 20.57 30.99 -11.77
C ASP A 675 19.64 30.20 -12.73
N ILE A 676 20.25 29.69 -13.79
CA ILE A 676 19.68 28.69 -14.68
C ILE A 676 20.21 27.35 -14.17
N ASP A 677 19.33 26.51 -13.61
CA ASP A 677 19.70 25.23 -12.99
C ASP A 677 20.53 24.40 -13.99
N VAL A 678 20.05 24.19 -15.22
CA VAL A 678 20.82 23.64 -16.34
C VAL A 678 20.59 24.42 -17.63
N LEU A 679 21.67 24.94 -18.22
CA LEU A 679 21.69 25.53 -19.56
C LEU A 679 22.21 24.50 -20.56
N ALA A 680 21.35 24.05 -21.48
CA ALA A 680 21.70 23.07 -22.51
C ALA A 680 21.64 23.70 -23.91
N TRP A 681 22.52 23.28 -24.83
CA TRP A 681 22.52 23.76 -26.20
C TRP A 681 23.05 22.71 -27.19
N HIS A 682 22.57 22.80 -28.43
CA HIS A 682 23.00 21.96 -29.55
C HIS A 682 23.59 22.83 -30.67
N GLN A 683 24.46 22.25 -31.49
CA GLN A 683 25.19 22.97 -32.55
C GLN A 683 24.25 23.49 -33.66
N ASP A 684 23.04 22.94 -33.79
CA ASP A 684 22.03 23.44 -34.74
C ASP A 684 21.37 24.78 -34.32
N GLY A 685 21.73 25.30 -33.14
CA GLY A 685 21.26 26.55 -32.58
C GLY A 685 20.16 26.43 -31.52
N ARG A 686 19.68 25.23 -31.18
CA ARG A 686 18.72 25.07 -30.07
C ARG A 686 19.40 25.31 -28.72
N VAL A 687 18.74 26.05 -27.84
CA VAL A 687 19.19 26.36 -26.47
C VAL A 687 18.01 26.20 -25.51
N MET A 688 18.19 25.41 -24.46
CA MET A 688 17.18 25.09 -23.46
C MET A 688 17.61 25.62 -22.09
N LEU A 689 16.73 26.38 -21.44
CA LEU A 689 16.84 26.71 -20.03
C LEU A 689 16.01 25.69 -19.24
N LEU A 690 16.67 24.82 -18.50
CA LEU A 690 16.03 23.76 -17.74
C LEU A 690 16.00 24.12 -16.27
N GLU A 691 14.81 24.16 -15.67
CA GLU A 691 14.63 24.19 -14.22
C GLU A 691 14.58 22.75 -13.70
N CYS A 692 15.54 22.36 -12.88
CA CYS A 692 15.62 21.01 -12.35
C CYS A 692 15.04 20.99 -10.93
N LYS A 693 14.05 20.13 -10.69
CA LYS A 693 13.44 19.98 -9.37
C LYS A 693 13.30 18.52 -8.97
N ASP A 694 14.09 18.13 -7.98
CA ASP A 694 13.87 16.88 -7.25
C ASP A 694 12.85 17.12 -6.14
N LEU A 695 11.58 16.98 -6.49
CA LEU A 695 10.48 17.22 -5.57
C LEU A 695 10.16 15.95 -4.79
N ARG A 696 9.93 16.16 -3.50
CA ARG A 696 9.43 15.13 -2.59
C ARG A 696 8.14 14.54 -3.15
N PHE A 697 8.01 13.22 -3.02
CA PHE A 697 6.78 12.53 -3.38
C PHE A 697 5.64 12.94 -2.42
N ALA A 698 4.58 13.54 -2.97
CA ALA A 698 3.38 13.91 -2.22
C ALA A 698 2.44 12.70 -2.07
N LYS A 699 2.07 12.37 -0.83
CA LYS A 699 1.31 11.15 -0.50
C LYS A 699 -0.16 11.42 -0.18
N THR A 700 -0.50 12.65 0.21
CA THR A 700 -1.88 13.03 0.52
C THR A 700 -2.42 14.05 -0.47
N PRO A 701 -3.75 14.13 -0.65
CA PRO A 701 -4.38 15.18 -1.48
C PRO A 701 -3.92 16.59 -1.09
N SER A 702 -3.77 16.86 0.21
CA SER A 702 -3.25 18.13 0.73
C SER A 702 -1.81 18.41 0.28
N GLU A 703 -0.92 17.42 0.34
CA GLU A 703 0.47 17.58 -0.12
C GLU A 703 0.52 17.79 -1.64
N ILE A 704 -0.27 17.02 -2.39
CA ILE A 704 -0.38 17.10 -3.86
C ILE A 704 -0.87 18.50 -4.27
N ALA A 705 -1.97 18.97 -3.68
CA ALA A 705 -2.51 20.29 -3.97
C ALA A 705 -1.54 21.41 -3.57
N LYS A 706 -0.90 21.30 -2.40
CA LYS A 706 0.13 22.26 -1.97
C LYS A 706 1.32 22.30 -2.93
N GLN A 707 1.74 21.16 -3.46
CA GLN A 707 2.82 21.08 -4.43
C GLN A 707 2.42 21.73 -5.76
N LEU A 708 1.23 21.42 -6.29
CA LEU A 708 0.67 22.05 -7.48
C LEU A 708 0.56 23.57 -7.34
N SER A 709 0.18 24.06 -6.16
CA SER A 709 0.02 25.50 -5.90
C SER A 709 1.31 26.32 -6.12
N LYS A 710 2.48 25.66 -6.13
CA LYS A 710 3.79 26.28 -6.37
C LYS A 710 4.19 26.39 -7.85
N PHE A 711 3.42 25.78 -8.77
CA PHE A 711 3.72 25.67 -10.20
C PHE A 711 2.53 26.12 -11.06
N ARG A 712 1.89 27.25 -10.71
CA ARG A 712 0.72 27.78 -11.43
C ARG A 712 1.07 28.91 -12.41
N GLY A 713 2.29 29.45 -12.35
CA GLY A 713 2.71 30.57 -13.18
C GLY A 713 2.12 31.90 -12.70
N LYS A 714 1.77 32.01 -11.41
CA LYS A 714 1.09 33.17 -10.83
C LYS A 714 1.89 33.77 -9.67
N ALA A 715 1.58 35.02 -9.33
CA ALA A 715 2.00 35.62 -8.08
C ALA A 715 1.04 35.23 -6.94
N ASP A 716 1.57 35.10 -5.72
CA ASP A 716 0.75 34.96 -4.52
C ASP A 716 0.00 36.27 -4.19
N GLU A 717 -0.87 36.24 -3.17
CA GLU A 717 -1.63 37.44 -2.72
C GLU A 717 -0.73 38.61 -2.29
N LYS A 718 0.56 38.37 -2.03
CA LYS A 718 1.58 39.38 -1.68
C LYS A 718 2.42 39.80 -2.89
N GLY A 719 2.05 39.39 -4.10
CA GLY A 719 2.77 39.71 -5.34
C GLY A 719 4.04 38.89 -5.58
N ARG A 720 4.33 37.87 -4.75
CA ARG A 720 5.55 37.06 -4.90
C ARG A 720 5.33 35.98 -5.96
N PRO A 721 6.19 35.87 -6.98
CA PRO A 721 6.03 34.87 -8.03
C PRO A 721 6.24 33.46 -7.49
N ASP A 722 5.39 32.52 -7.94
CA ASP A 722 5.59 31.09 -7.71
C ASP A 722 6.79 30.54 -8.51
N LEU A 723 7.12 29.26 -8.33
CA LEU A 723 8.32 28.67 -8.92
C LEU A 723 8.26 28.66 -10.45
N LEU A 724 7.08 28.40 -11.01
CA LEU A 724 6.88 28.44 -12.45
C LEU A 724 7.01 29.87 -13.00
N LEU A 725 6.38 30.86 -12.37
CA LEU A 725 6.49 32.25 -12.82
C LEU A 725 7.92 32.78 -12.75
N LYS A 726 8.71 32.35 -11.75
CA LYS A 726 10.14 32.66 -11.70
C LYS A 726 10.90 32.09 -12.90
N HIS A 727 10.61 30.86 -13.28
CA HIS A 727 11.23 30.24 -14.45
C HIS A 727 10.80 30.93 -15.76
N LEU A 728 9.50 31.21 -15.93
CA LEU A 728 8.99 31.92 -17.10
C LEU A 728 9.61 33.32 -17.26
N LYS A 729 9.80 34.05 -16.15
CA LYS A 729 10.52 35.33 -16.15
C LYS A 729 11.98 35.19 -16.60
N ARG A 730 12.67 34.11 -16.18
CA ARG A 730 14.04 33.81 -16.65
C ARG A 730 14.08 33.49 -18.15
N VAL A 731 13.12 32.70 -18.64
CA VAL A 731 13.00 32.40 -20.09
C VAL A 731 12.73 33.67 -20.89
N ALA A 732 11.80 34.53 -20.45
CA ALA A 732 11.52 35.81 -21.09
C ALA A 732 12.77 36.72 -21.12
N LEU A 733 13.49 36.83 -20.01
CA LEU A 733 14.75 37.58 -19.92
C LEU A 733 15.82 37.03 -20.87
N ALA A 734 15.88 35.71 -21.06
CA ALA A 734 16.78 35.09 -22.04
C ALA A 734 16.39 35.49 -23.47
N HIS A 735 15.10 35.50 -23.80
CA HIS A 735 14.62 35.96 -25.10
C HIS A 735 14.95 37.43 -25.39
N GLU A 736 14.79 38.32 -24.39
CA GLU A 736 15.17 39.74 -24.50
C GLU A 736 16.68 39.93 -24.78
N HIS A 737 17.49 38.96 -24.37
CA HIS A 737 18.95 38.98 -24.52
C HIS A 737 19.50 37.86 -25.40
N LYS A 738 18.72 37.42 -26.39
CA LYS A 738 19.05 36.31 -27.28
C LYS A 738 20.43 36.39 -27.94
N ASP A 739 20.86 37.58 -28.33
CA ASP A 739 22.19 37.81 -28.93
C ASP A 739 23.34 37.58 -27.96
N ALA A 740 23.13 37.84 -26.67
CA ALA A 740 24.12 37.56 -25.64
C ALA A 740 24.30 36.05 -25.47
N PHE A 741 23.21 35.27 -25.47
CA PHE A 741 23.27 33.81 -25.46
C PHE A 741 23.97 33.25 -26.70
N ARG A 742 23.66 33.78 -27.90
CA ARG A 742 24.34 33.41 -29.14
C ARG A 742 25.85 33.62 -29.05
N SER A 743 26.26 34.79 -28.58
CA SER A 743 27.67 35.17 -28.45
C SER A 743 28.39 34.35 -27.38
N HIS A 744 27.77 34.15 -26.22
CA HIS A 744 28.32 33.39 -25.10
C HIS A 744 28.51 31.91 -25.44
N LEU A 745 27.54 31.31 -26.12
CA LEU A 745 27.56 29.89 -26.51
C LEU A 745 28.29 29.62 -27.83
N LYS A 746 28.72 30.68 -28.55
CA LYS A 746 29.41 30.62 -29.85
C LYS A 746 28.61 29.86 -30.91
N LEU A 747 27.32 30.17 -31.01
CA LEU A 747 26.40 29.57 -31.98
C LEU A 747 26.14 30.53 -33.15
N ASP A 748 25.93 30.00 -34.35
CA ASP A 748 25.59 30.83 -35.53
C ASP A 748 24.20 31.46 -35.41
N ARG A 749 23.27 30.69 -34.87
CA ARG A 749 21.89 31.08 -34.57
C ARG A 749 21.48 30.51 -33.23
N VAL A 750 20.46 31.13 -32.63
CA VAL A 750 19.88 30.65 -31.37
C VAL A 750 18.37 30.50 -31.51
N ALA A 751 17.81 29.44 -30.94
CA ALA A 751 16.40 29.26 -30.64
C ALA A 751 16.31 28.90 -29.16
N LEU A 752 15.84 29.85 -28.34
CA LEU A 752 15.69 29.68 -26.90
C LEU A 752 14.34 29.08 -26.59
N ASP A 753 14.32 28.15 -25.64
CA ASP A 753 13.10 27.60 -25.05
C ASP A 753 13.37 27.19 -23.58
N GLY A 754 12.31 26.89 -22.83
CA GLY A 754 12.37 26.51 -21.42
C GLY A 754 11.64 25.20 -21.12
N ALA A 755 12.14 24.45 -20.14
CA ALA A 755 11.45 23.27 -19.63
C ALA A 755 11.64 23.11 -18.11
N LEU A 756 10.63 22.55 -17.43
CA LEU A 756 10.79 22.01 -16.09
C LEU A 756 11.14 20.53 -16.17
N VAL A 757 12.21 20.11 -15.49
CA VAL A 757 12.65 18.71 -15.43
C VAL A 757 12.53 18.21 -13.99
N PHE A 758 11.74 17.16 -13.79
CA PHE A 758 11.53 16.53 -12.48
C PHE A 758 12.26 15.20 -12.36
N ALA A 759 12.82 14.91 -11.19
CA ALA A 759 13.55 13.65 -10.96
C ALA A 759 12.65 12.40 -11.07
N HIS A 760 11.37 12.56 -10.76
CA HIS A 760 10.38 11.49 -10.72
C HIS A 760 9.01 12.00 -11.20
N THR A 761 8.06 11.08 -11.40
CA THR A 761 6.65 11.44 -11.60
C THR A 761 6.15 12.32 -10.46
N VAL A 762 5.61 13.50 -10.81
CA VAL A 762 5.10 14.52 -9.88
C VAL A 762 3.65 14.87 -10.22
N PRO A 763 2.90 15.52 -9.31
CA PRO A 763 1.54 15.97 -9.60
C PRO A 763 1.38 16.78 -10.91
N MET A 764 2.38 17.59 -11.24
CA MET A 764 2.37 18.43 -12.43
C MET A 764 2.28 17.61 -13.73
N SER A 765 2.78 16.38 -13.74
CA SER A 765 2.70 15.48 -14.90
C SER A 765 1.26 15.08 -15.25
N PHE A 766 0.34 15.15 -14.28
CA PHE A 766 -1.09 14.81 -14.47
C PHE A 766 -2.01 16.04 -14.46
N ALA A 767 -1.47 17.19 -14.07
CA ALA A 767 -2.14 18.49 -14.17
C ALA A 767 -1.66 19.29 -15.40
N ALA A 768 -1.08 18.58 -16.39
CA ALA A 768 -0.40 19.18 -17.54
C ALA A 768 -1.29 20.18 -18.28
N GLU A 769 -2.57 19.90 -18.54
CA GLU A 769 -3.47 20.86 -19.21
C GLU A 769 -3.55 22.24 -18.51
N ARG A 770 -3.31 22.32 -17.19
CA ARG A 770 -3.26 23.59 -16.44
C ARG A 770 -1.91 24.32 -16.54
N ILE A 771 -0.84 23.64 -16.97
CA ILE A 771 0.56 24.10 -16.92
C ILE A 771 1.22 24.16 -18.32
N GLU A 772 0.90 23.22 -19.19
CA GLU A 772 1.47 22.95 -20.51
C GLU A 772 1.31 24.13 -21.48
N HIS A 773 0.33 25.01 -21.25
CA HIS A 773 0.21 26.26 -22.00
C HIS A 773 1.30 27.30 -21.70
N SER A 774 2.16 27.07 -20.70
CA SER A 774 3.20 28.02 -20.29
C SER A 774 4.63 27.52 -20.46
N VAL A 775 4.89 26.22 -20.33
CA VAL A 775 6.25 25.63 -20.43
C VAL A 775 6.19 24.12 -20.64
N THR A 776 7.22 23.54 -21.30
CA THR A 776 7.39 22.09 -21.42
C THR A 776 7.68 21.43 -20.06
N LEU A 777 7.01 20.31 -19.77
CA LEU A 777 7.22 19.52 -18.55
C LEU A 777 7.82 18.15 -18.89
N LEU A 778 8.96 17.83 -18.29
CA LEU A 778 9.66 16.57 -18.49
C LEU A 778 9.94 15.90 -17.15
N THR A 779 9.90 14.57 -17.13
CA THR A 779 10.59 13.77 -16.11
C THR A 779 11.98 13.38 -16.62
N TYR A 780 12.88 13.01 -15.70
CA TYR A 780 14.23 12.58 -16.04
C TYR A 780 14.26 11.48 -17.11
N ASP A 781 13.34 10.52 -17.03
CA ASP A 781 13.26 9.40 -17.96
C ASP A 781 12.77 9.82 -19.36
N GLN A 782 11.98 10.91 -19.45
CA GLN A 782 11.47 11.45 -20.71
C GLN A 782 12.48 12.31 -21.48
N LEU A 783 13.63 12.64 -20.88
CA LEU A 783 14.65 13.44 -21.56
C LEU A 783 15.10 12.81 -22.89
N GLY A 784 15.20 11.47 -22.97
CA GLY A 784 15.65 10.79 -24.19
C GLY A 784 14.62 10.68 -25.30
N GLU A 785 13.33 10.84 -25.00
CA GLU A 785 12.28 10.89 -26.03
C GLU A 785 12.15 12.30 -26.61
N PHE A 786 12.52 13.33 -25.83
CA PHE A 786 12.40 14.73 -26.20
C PHE A 786 13.65 15.30 -26.89
N PHE A 787 14.85 14.92 -26.44
CA PHE A 787 16.14 15.43 -26.90
C PHE A 787 16.83 14.50 -27.88
#